data_AF-A0AAW1PP89-F1
#
_entry.id   AF-A0AAW1PP89-F1
#
_cell.length_a   1.000
_cell.length_b   1.000
_cell.length_c   1.000
_cell.angle_alpha   90.00
_cell.angle_beta   90.00
_cell.angle_gamma   90.00
#
_symmetry.space_group_name_H-M   'P 1'
#
loop_
_entity.id
_entity.type
_entity.pdbx_description
1 polymer ?
#
loop_
_entity_poly.entity_id
_entity_poly.type
_entity_poly.pdbx_seq_one_letter_code
_entity_poly.pdbx_strand_id
1 'polypeptide(L)'
;MGSKILAAAFVLGSTLFGAVLGGITLSLARLATNHGYTTLLCILGMLGLVPLAATRSSPDPAIANGFGILTTINFGTVLILGQFLWTNSSSPTEKFWNLLVSHIMLGSCLAAACIVVSATLVLPTLAGDEMHALLAECFRGIGKSVSGYGSRVFAPLDILVKTTGAASGRGEPSSGDDQGSQLGADTQQHIHKDQIAEEILLPIPKAVTTSSMRTALALKDPQHHMANAVQPQLEQARAALLMSGSEPAWLQSCALDIPKWVAVINNLDSFITRVAACEMMVDERRLLQRITPSTQHNQQLESLGPVFGAVFGQVATMCVLLEDVLSGTPRSSKATKLFRHNWPRMRQLLQAEIRTAMHAYAECMQHLLESEAHLHVDSVTVNGQQARSWGARSAVQLRTVAFATTLSSGIVNAAEKLETAVAEALACGPGQDPAHPDDADAKPRTMSDARRGAPTGVASGEKESTDPAHVVEMGGMPLSAGPKYELPRDHAASKKDATLQSAHPHIAASGRARAPTMSYYVGFLKKVLAVVACLPVLARLAEVVRCLPAAVTTSPATRSALLRSRAFQYGLKFWLACSAVLVTVIIVQQTHPAARTWNLQYPFVTVPIVFAERVEVTATKGFLRVAGTAVGGALGLLVMFDPALATKPVPLAVILVAFTFLSGCASTSQFKVAVVLMVIAFNTQILCQFVGCCSAHGTVRFFYTQLAGISAAVLLALLVSNLLLPWYASCRALDELGQAMRGGGQLLAQYYTALAEAVEASAAAARAPAESGGEGVATPAKLSSANGPLVRMGQHLSVVQTMLVKEQVAWTFRKLGIWTMPQIVPTLLFQLLPLRDRMTALELSVAQGPAITGAFRSSFMFDAFLQPLDSQLRRLVELAQAVTEAAAQVMQAHGASEASMMETVVQLRSLIADLAACRGVVREQYLDCRRTFHEGLHAASSPHGLIVGASDDIFRFQSWIFSLIKVMDSLSVVATTVADAGPLMRPKLMSWLVAEFTHPQNYGAVSSLFTASTRNIVGRHTPW
;
A
#
# COMPACT_ATOMS: atom_id res chain seq x y z
N MET A 1 -22.27 -8.02 6.62
CA MET A 1 -23.10 -8.06 7.87
C MET A 1 -22.26 -8.07 9.15
N GLY A 2 -21.20 -8.89 9.28
CA GLY A 2 -20.38 -8.96 10.51
C GLY A 2 -19.79 -7.61 10.96
N SER A 3 -19.28 -6.81 10.01
CA SER A 3 -18.80 -5.45 10.25
C SER A 3 -19.87 -4.50 10.83
N LYS A 4 -21.13 -4.68 10.43
CA LYS A 4 -22.27 -3.88 10.92
C LYS A 4 -22.70 -4.29 12.33
N ILE A 5 -22.68 -5.59 12.64
CA ILE A 5 -22.91 -6.10 14.01
C ILE A 5 -21.82 -5.57 14.93
N LEU A 6 -20.56 -5.59 14.49
CA LEU A 6 -19.45 -5.04 15.25
C LEU A 6 -19.60 -3.52 15.44
N ALA A 7 -20.06 -2.79 14.41
CA ALA A 7 -20.39 -1.37 14.53
C ALA A 7 -21.57 -1.11 15.49
N ALA A 8 -22.60 -1.96 15.51
CA ALA A 8 -23.71 -1.87 16.47
C ALA A 8 -23.23 -2.11 17.91
N ALA A 9 -22.44 -3.17 18.12
CA ALA A 9 -21.80 -3.49 19.39
C ALA A 9 -20.90 -2.35 19.88
N PHE A 10 -20.19 -1.72 18.96
CA PHE A 10 -19.34 -0.57 19.22
C PHE A 10 -20.11 0.68 19.64
N VAL A 11 -21.19 1.02 18.92
CA VAL A 11 -22.07 2.12 19.29
C VAL A 11 -22.69 1.86 20.66
N LEU A 12 -23.18 0.65 20.89
CA LEU A 12 -23.75 0.26 22.17
C LEU A 12 -22.72 0.38 23.31
N GLY A 13 -21.57 -0.29 23.21
CA GLY A 13 -20.54 -0.27 24.25
C GLY A 13 -20.04 1.14 24.57
N SER A 14 -19.76 1.94 23.55
CA SER A 14 -19.30 3.33 23.74
C SER A 14 -20.36 4.22 24.39
N THR A 15 -21.64 4.07 24.04
CA THR A 15 -22.71 4.79 24.71
C THR A 15 -22.91 4.34 26.15
N LEU A 16 -22.96 3.02 26.40
CA LEU A 16 -23.12 2.47 27.75
C LEU A 16 -22.01 2.98 28.67
N PHE A 17 -20.75 2.85 28.24
CA PHE A 17 -19.61 3.26 29.04
C PHE A 17 -19.58 4.78 29.25
N GLY A 18 -19.82 5.58 28.21
CA GLY A 18 -19.86 7.04 28.34
C GLY A 18 -20.99 7.52 29.26
N ALA A 19 -22.18 6.93 29.14
CA ALA A 19 -23.34 7.32 29.93
C ALA A 19 -23.19 6.92 31.41
N VAL A 20 -22.71 5.71 31.69
CA VAL A 20 -22.43 5.24 33.06
C VAL A 20 -21.34 6.07 33.70
N LEU A 21 -20.23 6.33 32.99
CA LEU A 21 -19.16 7.18 33.49
C LEU A 21 -19.66 8.60 33.83
N GLY A 22 -20.46 9.19 32.94
CA GLY A 22 -21.09 10.49 33.19
C GLY A 22 -22.01 10.47 34.41
N GLY A 23 -22.78 9.39 34.59
CA GLY A 23 -23.66 9.22 35.75
C GLY A 23 -22.91 9.09 37.07
N ILE A 24 -21.79 8.35 37.08
CA ILE A 24 -20.90 8.25 38.24
C ILE A 24 -20.30 9.61 38.57
N THR A 25 -19.75 10.33 37.58
CA THR A 25 -19.17 11.66 37.76
C THR A 25 -20.19 12.66 38.34
N LEU A 26 -21.43 12.66 37.83
CA LEU A 26 -22.48 13.53 38.34
C LEU A 26 -22.88 13.16 39.79
N SER A 27 -22.97 11.86 40.08
CA SER A 27 -23.31 11.35 41.43
C SER A 27 -22.23 11.72 42.45
N LEU A 28 -20.94 11.64 42.07
CA LEU A 28 -19.83 12.06 42.92
C LEU A 28 -19.79 13.58 43.13
N ALA A 29 -20.04 14.37 42.09
CA ALA A 29 -20.09 15.83 42.20
C ALA A 29 -21.16 16.28 43.21
N ARG A 30 -22.24 15.53 43.36
CA ARG A 30 -23.32 15.80 44.33
C ARG A 30 -22.96 15.54 45.78
N LEU A 31 -21.85 14.86 46.06
CA LEU A 31 -21.36 14.76 47.44
C LEU A 31 -20.89 16.11 47.99
N ALA A 32 -20.61 17.09 47.12
CA ALA A 32 -20.35 18.46 47.53
C ALA A 32 -21.64 19.23 47.86
N THR A 33 -21.52 20.20 48.77
CA THR A 33 -22.59 21.15 49.11
C THR A 33 -23.05 21.94 47.87
N ASN A 34 -24.25 22.54 47.93
CA ASN A 34 -24.86 23.24 46.80
C ASN A 34 -23.95 24.27 46.11
N HIS A 35 -23.08 24.96 46.85
CA HIS A 35 -22.12 25.92 46.30
C HIS A 35 -20.87 25.26 45.68
N GLY A 36 -20.47 24.08 46.16
CA GLY A 36 -19.33 23.31 45.64
C GLY A 36 -19.68 22.41 44.45
N TYR A 37 -20.97 22.11 44.25
CA TYR A 37 -21.44 21.16 43.23
C TYR A 37 -20.91 21.48 41.82
N THR A 38 -21.11 22.70 41.33
CA THR A 38 -20.70 23.09 39.97
C THR A 38 -19.18 23.03 39.80
N THR A 39 -18.43 23.51 40.80
CA THR A 39 -16.97 23.47 40.79
C THR A 39 -16.47 22.03 40.77
N LEU A 40 -17.01 21.17 41.64
CA LEU A 40 -16.65 19.76 41.69
C LEU A 40 -17.06 19.03 40.41
N LEU A 41 -18.21 19.36 39.82
CA LEU A 41 -18.65 18.82 38.53
C LEU A 41 -17.69 19.20 37.39
N CYS A 42 -17.24 20.45 37.34
CA CYS A 42 -16.24 20.88 36.36
C CYS A 42 -14.92 20.12 36.55
N ILE A 43 -14.43 20.00 37.79
CA ILE A 43 -13.18 19.27 38.09
C ILE A 43 -13.31 17.79 37.71
N LEU A 44 -14.34 17.10 38.20
CA LEU A 44 -14.56 15.68 37.91
C LEU A 44 -14.89 15.44 36.43
N GLY A 45 -15.56 16.38 35.77
CA GLY A 45 -15.81 16.36 34.32
C GLY A 45 -14.50 16.41 33.52
N MET A 46 -13.60 17.34 33.86
CA MET A 46 -12.27 17.41 33.26
C MET A 46 -11.45 16.15 33.53
N LEU A 47 -11.48 15.62 34.75
CA LEU A 47 -10.78 14.37 35.10
C LEU A 47 -11.34 13.17 34.33
N GLY A 48 -12.67 13.07 34.17
CA GLY A 48 -13.33 12.02 33.40
C GLY A 48 -12.98 12.05 31.91
N LEU A 49 -12.63 13.22 31.35
CA LEU A 49 -12.19 13.36 29.96
C LEU A 49 -10.75 12.85 29.72
N VAL A 50 -9.90 12.76 30.74
CA VAL A 50 -8.50 12.28 30.60
C VAL A 50 -8.42 10.88 29.98
N PRO A 51 -9.09 9.85 30.53
CA PRO A 51 -9.05 8.52 29.92
C PRO A 51 -9.67 8.49 28.53
N LEU A 52 -10.70 9.30 28.27
CA LEU A 52 -11.35 9.38 26.97
C LEU A 52 -10.42 10.00 25.92
N ALA A 53 -9.67 11.04 26.29
CA ALA A 53 -8.64 11.62 25.44
C ALA A 53 -7.50 10.65 25.15
N ALA A 54 -7.10 9.84 26.13
CA ALA A 54 -6.08 8.81 25.94
C ALA A 54 -6.54 7.68 25.01
N THR A 55 -7.82 7.28 25.09
CA THR A 55 -8.38 6.31 24.13
C THR A 55 -8.43 6.90 22.72
N ARG A 56 -8.76 8.19 22.60
CA ARG A 56 -8.85 8.89 21.32
C ARG A 56 -7.48 9.09 20.65
N SER A 57 -6.40 9.16 21.42
CA SER A 57 -5.04 9.29 20.92
C SER A 57 -4.32 7.98 20.65
N SER A 58 -5.01 6.84 20.75
CA SER A 58 -4.43 5.54 20.48
C SER A 58 -3.88 5.44 19.05
N PRO A 59 -2.71 4.77 18.85
CA PRO A 59 -2.14 4.58 17.52
C PRO A 59 -2.98 3.69 16.61
N ASP A 60 -3.93 2.91 17.15
CA ASP A 60 -4.90 2.14 16.35
C ASP A 60 -6.09 3.04 15.96
N PRO A 61 -6.10 3.58 14.74
CA PRO A 61 -6.94 4.72 14.41
C PRO A 61 -8.36 4.32 14.02
N ALA A 62 -8.65 3.04 13.77
CA ALA A 62 -9.95 2.64 13.24
C ALA A 62 -10.97 2.50 14.37
N ILE A 63 -10.66 1.65 15.36
CA ILE A 63 -11.61 1.31 16.42
C ILE A 63 -11.52 2.34 17.55
N ALA A 64 -10.32 2.64 18.05
CA ALA A 64 -10.16 3.52 19.21
C ALA A 64 -10.68 4.95 18.96
N ASN A 65 -10.53 5.45 17.73
CA ASN A 65 -10.96 6.80 17.39
C ASN A 65 -12.48 6.98 17.45
N GLY A 66 -13.25 6.13 16.78
CA GLY A 66 -14.71 6.24 16.83
C GLY A 66 -15.25 5.98 18.24
N PHE A 67 -14.62 5.08 18.99
CA PHE A 67 -15.05 4.73 20.34
C PHE A 67 -14.85 5.91 21.28
N GLY A 68 -13.67 6.53 21.22
CA GLY A 68 -13.35 7.72 21.99
C GLY A 68 -14.29 8.88 21.68
N ILE A 69 -14.66 9.09 20.40
CA ILE A 69 -15.62 10.13 19.99
C ILE A 69 -17.00 9.87 20.62
N LEU A 70 -17.58 8.69 20.41
CA LEU A 70 -18.93 8.38 20.89
C LEU A 70 -19.00 8.35 22.42
N THR A 71 -17.99 7.81 23.07
CA THR A 71 -17.92 7.78 24.54
C THR A 71 -17.84 9.19 25.12
N THR A 72 -16.99 10.05 24.53
CA THR A 72 -16.86 11.46 24.96
C THR A 72 -18.17 12.21 24.78
N ILE A 73 -18.85 12.03 23.63
CA ILE A 73 -20.15 12.63 23.36
C ILE A 73 -21.17 12.23 24.42
N ASN A 74 -21.32 10.93 24.70
CA ASN A 74 -22.30 10.44 25.67
C ASN A 74 -21.95 10.86 27.10
N PHE A 75 -20.67 10.84 27.47
CA PHE A 75 -20.18 11.34 28.76
C PHE A 75 -20.60 12.80 28.99
N GLY A 76 -20.23 13.72 28.09
CA GLY A 76 -20.57 15.13 28.30
C GLY A 76 -22.06 15.43 28.13
N THR A 77 -22.78 14.67 27.29
CA THR A 77 -24.26 14.79 27.17
C THR A 77 -24.93 14.48 28.51
N VAL A 78 -24.50 13.42 29.19
CA VAL A 78 -25.02 13.08 30.53
C VAL A 78 -24.71 14.16 31.55
N LEU A 79 -23.51 14.74 31.54
CA LEU A 79 -23.16 15.83 32.47
C LEU A 79 -23.96 17.12 32.21
N ILE A 80 -24.07 17.54 30.95
CA ILE A 80 -24.74 18.77 30.55
C ILE A 80 -26.25 18.69 30.83
N LEU A 81 -26.90 17.57 30.49
CA LEU A 81 -28.34 17.38 30.73
C LEU A 81 -28.63 17.06 32.20
N GLY A 82 -27.75 16.28 32.86
CA GLY A 82 -27.95 15.82 34.23
C GLY A 82 -27.92 16.92 35.28
N GLN A 83 -27.19 18.01 35.04
CA GLN A 83 -27.03 19.05 36.06
C GLN A 83 -28.35 19.72 36.50
N PHE A 84 -29.38 19.74 35.64
CA PHE A 84 -30.67 20.39 35.90
C PHE A 84 -31.78 19.43 36.33
N LEU A 85 -31.68 18.14 36.00
CA LEU A 85 -32.70 17.15 36.39
C LEU A 85 -32.79 16.96 37.91
N TRP A 86 -31.74 17.35 38.63
CA TRP A 86 -31.61 17.14 40.07
C TRP A 86 -32.30 18.19 40.92
N THR A 87 -32.45 19.44 40.45
CA THR A 87 -32.87 20.56 41.32
C THR A 87 -34.36 20.53 41.69
N ASN A 88 -35.17 19.78 40.95
CA ASN A 88 -36.64 19.84 41.05
C ASN A 88 -37.29 18.54 41.57
N SER A 89 -36.52 17.60 42.13
CA SER A 89 -37.04 16.30 42.55
C SER A 89 -36.62 15.91 43.97
N SER A 90 -37.54 15.32 44.73
CA SER A 90 -37.31 14.73 46.06
C SER A 90 -36.45 13.46 46.04
N SER A 91 -36.41 12.72 44.91
CA SER A 91 -35.53 11.56 44.67
C SER A 91 -34.64 11.75 43.43
N PRO A 92 -33.69 12.68 43.47
CA PRO A 92 -33.04 13.17 42.27
C PRO A 92 -32.03 12.16 41.68
N THR A 93 -31.39 11.33 42.51
CA THR A 93 -30.51 10.23 42.06
C THR A 93 -31.27 9.21 41.24
N GLU A 94 -32.38 8.73 41.78
CA GLU A 94 -33.19 7.69 41.15
C GLU A 94 -33.78 8.19 39.83
N LYS A 95 -34.35 9.40 39.81
CA LYS A 95 -34.89 9.96 38.56
C LYS A 95 -33.80 10.23 37.53
N PHE A 96 -32.60 10.67 37.93
CA PHE A 96 -31.51 10.87 36.99
C PHE A 96 -31.07 9.57 36.31
N TRP A 97 -30.85 8.50 37.08
CA TRP A 97 -30.45 7.20 36.52
C TRP A 97 -31.58 6.57 35.70
N ASN A 98 -32.81 6.62 36.19
CA ASN A 98 -33.97 6.00 35.53
C ASN A 98 -34.47 6.80 34.32
N LEU A 99 -34.33 8.13 34.30
CA LEU A 99 -34.77 8.96 33.18
C LEU A 99 -33.65 9.25 32.20
N LEU A 100 -32.49 9.75 32.61
CA LEU A 100 -31.49 10.19 31.64
C LEU A 100 -30.61 9.04 31.18
N VAL A 101 -29.95 8.35 32.11
CA VAL A 101 -28.99 7.30 31.77
C VAL A 101 -29.70 6.11 31.11
N SER A 102 -30.79 5.63 31.72
CA SER A 102 -31.59 4.54 31.18
C SER A 102 -32.16 4.84 29.79
N HIS A 103 -32.66 6.06 29.51
CA HIS A 103 -33.19 6.40 28.17
C HIS A 103 -32.08 6.50 27.12
N ILE A 104 -30.90 7.03 27.47
CA ILE A 104 -29.73 7.01 26.58
C ILE A 104 -29.32 5.56 26.27
N MET A 105 -29.26 4.70 27.29
CA MET A 105 -28.94 3.28 27.12
C MET A 105 -29.98 2.56 26.27
N LEU A 106 -31.27 2.78 26.53
CA LEU A 106 -32.38 2.21 25.76
C LEU A 106 -32.35 2.69 24.31
N GLY A 107 -32.15 3.99 24.09
CA GLY A 107 -32.00 4.58 22.75
C GLY A 107 -30.86 3.93 21.97
N SER A 108 -29.72 3.69 22.61
CA SER A 108 -28.59 2.99 21.98
C SER A 108 -28.85 1.50 21.75
N CYS A 109 -29.59 0.82 22.64
CA CYS A 109 -30.03 -0.56 22.40
C CYS A 109 -30.94 -0.65 21.17
N LEU A 110 -31.91 0.27 21.07
CA LEU A 110 -32.81 0.35 19.91
C LEU A 110 -32.05 0.71 18.63
N ALA A 111 -31.14 1.68 18.69
CA ALA A 111 -30.29 2.02 17.54
C ALA A 111 -29.42 0.84 17.10
N ALA A 112 -28.81 0.11 18.03
CA ALA A 112 -28.03 -1.08 17.74
C ALA A 112 -28.91 -2.19 17.12
N ALA A 113 -30.10 -2.42 17.66
CA ALA A 113 -31.07 -3.35 17.10
C ALA A 113 -31.46 -2.97 15.67
N CYS A 114 -31.78 -1.69 15.41
CA CYS A 114 -32.07 -1.19 14.06
C CYS A 114 -30.88 -1.34 13.10
N ILE A 115 -29.64 -1.14 13.55
CA ILE A 115 -28.44 -1.38 12.74
C ILE A 115 -28.32 -2.86 12.39
N VAL A 116 -28.56 -3.76 13.35
CA VAL A 116 -28.52 -5.21 13.10
C VAL A 116 -29.63 -5.61 12.12
N VAL A 117 -30.86 -5.16 12.34
CA VAL A 117 -32.02 -5.44 11.48
C VAL A 117 -31.78 -4.90 10.07
N SER A 118 -31.35 -3.65 9.92
CA SER A 118 -31.04 -3.08 8.60
C SER A 118 -29.87 -3.82 7.92
N ALA A 119 -28.86 -4.26 8.68
CA ALA A 119 -27.76 -5.06 8.14
C ALA A 119 -28.16 -6.47 7.74
N THR A 120 -29.24 -7.02 8.31
CA THR A 120 -29.82 -8.30 7.89
C THR A 120 -30.77 -8.18 6.70
N LEU A 121 -31.47 -7.04 6.57
CA LEU A 121 -32.48 -6.83 5.54
C LEU A 121 -31.91 -6.27 4.22
N VAL A 122 -30.88 -5.43 4.27
CA VAL A 122 -30.23 -4.87 3.08
C VAL A 122 -29.18 -5.87 2.60
N LEU A 123 -29.37 -6.43 1.40
CA LEU A 123 -28.51 -7.42 0.73
C LEU A 123 -27.04 -7.31 1.20
N PRO A 124 -26.54 -8.27 2.00
CA PRO A 124 -25.22 -8.13 2.60
C PRO A 124 -24.17 -8.25 1.51
N THR A 125 -23.58 -7.14 1.08
CA THR A 125 -22.26 -7.21 0.45
C THR A 125 -21.32 -7.73 1.53
N LEU A 126 -20.77 -8.92 1.31
CA LEU A 126 -19.81 -9.52 2.22
C LEU A 126 -18.47 -8.83 2.02
N ALA A 127 -17.71 -8.65 3.10
CA ALA A 127 -16.34 -8.15 2.99
C ALA A 127 -15.47 -9.09 2.12
N GLY A 128 -15.82 -10.38 2.10
CA GLY A 128 -15.27 -11.34 1.14
C GLY A 128 -15.50 -10.98 -0.33
N ASP A 129 -16.73 -10.60 -0.69
CA ASP A 129 -17.08 -10.21 -2.07
C ASP A 129 -16.40 -8.89 -2.45
N GLU A 130 -16.35 -7.92 -1.53
CA GLU A 130 -15.63 -6.65 -1.73
C GLU A 130 -14.12 -6.90 -1.91
N MET A 131 -13.53 -7.80 -1.13
CA MET A 131 -12.14 -8.22 -1.31
C MET A 131 -11.92 -8.83 -2.68
N HIS A 132 -12.76 -9.77 -3.13
CA HIS A 132 -12.64 -10.36 -4.47
C HIS A 132 -12.75 -9.31 -5.57
N ALA A 133 -13.69 -8.38 -5.47
CA ALA A 133 -13.86 -7.30 -6.43
C ALA A 133 -12.62 -6.37 -6.48
N LEU A 134 -12.07 -6.00 -5.32
CA LEU A 134 -10.85 -5.20 -5.25
C LEU A 134 -9.64 -5.94 -5.82
N LEU A 135 -9.49 -7.24 -5.53
CA LEU A 135 -8.42 -8.06 -6.12
C LEU A 135 -8.58 -8.19 -7.64
N ALA A 136 -9.80 -8.46 -8.13
CA ALA A 136 -10.08 -8.50 -9.56
C ALA A 136 -9.71 -7.18 -10.24
N GLU A 137 -10.05 -6.05 -9.63
CA GLU A 137 -9.65 -4.73 -10.11
C GLU A 137 -8.13 -4.52 -10.09
N CYS A 138 -7.43 -4.99 -9.05
CA CYS A 138 -5.97 -4.99 -9.00
C CYS A 138 -5.37 -5.80 -10.16
N PHE A 139 -5.84 -7.03 -10.39
CA PHE A 139 -5.38 -7.87 -11.49
C PHE A 139 -5.60 -7.21 -12.85
N ARG A 140 -6.78 -6.61 -13.06
CA ARG A 140 -7.08 -5.82 -14.26
C ARG A 140 -6.11 -4.67 -14.46
N GLY A 141 -5.85 -3.90 -13.39
CA GLY A 141 -4.93 -2.78 -13.40
C GLY A 141 -3.52 -3.20 -13.77
N ILE A 142 -3.01 -4.27 -13.13
CA ILE A 142 -1.67 -4.80 -13.38
C ILE A 142 -1.58 -5.41 -14.78
N GLY A 143 -2.59 -6.15 -15.24
CA GLY A 143 -2.62 -6.72 -16.59
C GLY A 143 -2.48 -5.64 -17.67
N LYS A 144 -3.17 -4.50 -17.49
CA LYS A 144 -3.01 -3.32 -18.36
C LYS A 144 -1.59 -2.74 -18.28
N SER A 145 -1.02 -2.62 -17.09
CA SER A 145 0.36 -2.13 -16.88
C SER A 145 1.40 -3.03 -17.55
N VAL A 146 1.37 -4.34 -17.29
CA VAL A 146 2.27 -5.35 -17.85
C VAL A 146 2.21 -5.34 -19.39
N SER A 147 1.00 -5.33 -19.95
CA SER A 147 0.80 -5.24 -21.41
C SER A 147 1.32 -3.90 -21.97
N GLY A 148 1.10 -2.81 -21.24
CA GLY A 148 1.64 -1.49 -21.57
C GLY A 148 3.16 -1.45 -21.56
N TYR A 149 3.82 -2.07 -20.58
CA TYR A 149 5.27 -2.18 -20.55
C TYR A 149 5.79 -3.08 -21.67
N GLY A 150 5.20 -4.26 -21.87
CA GLY A 150 5.59 -5.17 -22.95
C GLY A 150 5.54 -4.49 -24.32
N SER A 151 4.44 -3.79 -24.62
CA SER A 151 4.30 -3.04 -25.87
C SER A 151 5.28 -1.86 -25.96
N ARG A 152 5.46 -1.05 -24.91
CA ARG A 152 6.36 0.11 -24.94
C ARG A 152 7.84 -0.25 -24.94
N VAL A 153 8.23 -1.36 -24.31
CA VAL A 153 9.62 -1.80 -24.19
C VAL A 153 10.06 -2.63 -25.39
N PHE A 154 9.14 -3.39 -26.00
CA PHE A 154 9.48 -4.33 -27.08
C PHE A 154 8.79 -4.05 -28.42
N ALA A 155 8.04 -2.94 -28.58
CA ALA A 155 7.50 -2.55 -29.89
C ALA A 155 8.60 -2.47 -30.96
N PRO A 156 8.40 -2.99 -32.18
CA PRO A 156 9.37 -2.87 -33.26
C PRO A 156 9.79 -1.41 -33.49
N LEU A 157 11.10 -1.16 -33.64
CA LEU A 157 11.66 0.18 -33.81
C LEU A 157 11.05 0.91 -35.03
N ASP A 158 10.75 0.17 -36.09
CA ASP A 158 10.18 0.70 -37.35
C ASP A 158 8.82 1.36 -37.19
N ILE A 159 8.00 0.89 -36.23
CA ILE A 159 6.67 1.45 -35.99
C ILE A 159 6.78 2.81 -35.29
N LEU A 160 7.74 2.94 -34.37
CA LEU A 160 7.97 4.16 -33.57
C LEU A 160 8.49 5.30 -34.43
N VAL A 161 9.46 5.05 -35.31
CA VAL A 161 10.02 6.05 -36.23
C VAL A 161 8.95 6.59 -37.18
N LYS A 162 8.04 5.72 -37.68
CA LYS A 162 6.91 6.15 -38.52
C LYS A 162 5.91 7.03 -37.76
N THR A 163 5.61 6.71 -36.49
CA THR A 163 4.69 7.53 -35.68
C THR A 163 5.27 8.88 -35.25
N THR A 164 6.56 8.98 -34.96
CA THR A 164 7.20 10.27 -34.60
C THR A 164 7.47 11.13 -35.83
N GLY A 165 7.84 10.52 -36.97
CA GLY A 165 7.98 11.22 -38.24
C GLY A 165 6.66 11.80 -38.76
N ALA A 166 5.55 11.07 -38.63
CA ALA A 166 4.23 11.55 -39.05
C ALA A 166 3.68 12.69 -38.17
N ALA A 167 4.09 12.79 -36.91
CA ALA A 167 3.70 13.90 -36.02
C ALA A 167 4.55 15.17 -36.24
N SER A 168 5.78 15.02 -36.75
CA SER A 168 6.69 16.14 -37.03
C SER A 168 6.56 16.65 -38.48
N GLY A 169 6.04 15.85 -39.41
CA GLY A 169 5.88 16.18 -40.83
C GLY A 169 4.53 16.82 -41.16
N ARG A 170 4.22 17.98 -40.56
CA ARG A 170 3.16 18.88 -41.07
C ARG A 170 3.83 20.09 -41.72
N GLY A 171 4.67 19.81 -42.71
CA GLY A 171 5.33 20.77 -43.59
C GLY A 171 4.89 20.52 -45.04
N GLU A 172 4.66 21.62 -45.74
CA GLU A 172 4.05 21.84 -47.06
C GLU A 172 4.16 20.76 -48.15
N PRO A 173 3.13 20.63 -49.01
CA PRO A 173 3.18 19.78 -50.19
C PRO A 173 4.09 20.39 -51.26
N SER A 174 5.34 19.93 -51.35
CA SER A 174 6.17 20.17 -52.53
C SER A 174 5.89 19.11 -53.58
N SER A 175 5.20 19.53 -54.64
CA SER A 175 5.12 18.85 -55.95
C SER A 175 6.52 18.64 -56.54
N GLY A 176 6.82 17.42 -57.01
CA GLY A 176 8.01 17.21 -57.85
C GLY A 176 8.44 15.76 -57.96
N ASP A 177 7.98 15.10 -59.01
CA ASP A 177 8.63 14.07 -59.82
C ASP A 177 9.02 12.72 -59.19
N ASP A 178 8.12 11.76 -59.41
CA ASP A 178 8.36 10.34 -59.54
C ASP A 178 9.33 10.03 -60.69
N GLN A 179 10.45 9.36 -60.41
CA GLN A 179 10.93 8.26 -61.25
C GLN A 179 12.01 7.42 -60.55
N GLY A 180 11.70 6.12 -60.41
CA GLY A 180 12.66 5.03 -60.60
C GLY A 180 13.55 4.65 -59.42
N SER A 181 13.18 3.60 -58.70
CA SER A 181 14.05 2.42 -58.56
C SER A 181 13.27 1.25 -57.95
N GLN A 182 12.88 0.31 -58.81
CA GLN A 182 12.62 -1.08 -58.45
C GLN A 182 13.98 -1.79 -58.30
N LEU A 183 14.31 -2.25 -57.10
CA LEU A 183 15.33 -3.26 -56.80
C LEU A 183 15.13 -3.62 -55.32
N GLY A 184 15.04 -4.85 -54.84
CA GLY A 184 15.07 -6.19 -55.39
C GLY A 184 14.56 -7.12 -54.27
N ALA A 185 14.11 -8.30 -54.65
CA ALA A 185 13.49 -9.27 -53.75
C ALA A 185 14.52 -9.90 -52.79
N ASP A 186 14.31 -9.68 -51.49
CA ASP A 186 14.82 -10.53 -50.40
C ASP A 186 13.62 -10.97 -49.53
N THR A 187 12.89 -11.99 -50.00
CA THR A 187 11.68 -12.55 -49.36
C THR A 187 11.97 -13.82 -48.55
N GLN A 188 13.23 -14.09 -48.21
CA GLN A 188 13.59 -15.30 -47.43
C GLN A 188 13.69 -15.08 -45.91
N GLN A 189 13.79 -13.83 -45.42
CA GLN A 189 13.82 -13.55 -43.98
C GLN A 189 12.44 -13.40 -43.32
N HIS A 190 11.36 -13.23 -44.10
CA HIS A 190 10.01 -13.11 -43.56
C HIS A 190 9.40 -14.47 -43.17
N ILE A 191 9.74 -15.54 -43.88
CA ILE A 191 9.15 -16.88 -43.68
C ILE A 191 9.53 -17.48 -42.31
N HIS A 192 10.73 -17.20 -41.80
CA HIS A 192 11.15 -17.75 -40.50
C HIS A 192 10.54 -16.98 -39.30
N LYS A 193 10.26 -15.68 -39.45
CA LYS A 193 9.56 -14.89 -38.42
C LYS A 193 8.10 -15.32 -38.25
N ASP A 194 7.44 -15.72 -39.34
CA ASP A 194 6.04 -16.17 -39.30
C ASP A 194 5.89 -17.59 -38.73
N GLN A 195 6.85 -18.50 -38.98
CA GLN A 195 6.86 -19.83 -38.35
C GLN A 195 7.12 -19.78 -36.84
N ILE A 196 8.09 -18.96 -36.40
CA ILE A 196 8.33 -18.74 -34.97
C ILE A 196 7.10 -18.11 -34.31
N ALA A 197 6.42 -17.19 -34.98
CA ALA A 197 5.16 -16.64 -34.49
C ALA A 197 4.08 -17.72 -34.37
N GLU A 198 3.85 -18.60 -35.36
CA GLU A 198 2.85 -19.66 -35.27
C GLU A 198 3.17 -20.77 -34.25
N GLU A 199 4.46 -21.09 -34.03
CA GLU A 199 4.89 -22.15 -33.12
C GLU A 199 5.05 -21.66 -31.65
N ILE A 200 5.38 -20.38 -31.45
CA ILE A 200 5.47 -19.71 -30.13
C ILE A 200 4.12 -19.12 -29.69
N LEU A 201 3.29 -18.64 -30.63
CA LEU A 201 1.90 -18.29 -30.34
C LEU A 201 1.11 -19.60 -30.18
N LEU A 202 1.17 -20.17 -28.96
CA LEU A 202 0.02 -20.88 -28.38
C LEU A 202 -1.27 -20.17 -28.81
N PRO A 203 -2.41 -20.84 -28.99
CA PRO A 203 -3.66 -20.19 -29.37
C PRO A 203 -4.06 -19.19 -28.28
N ILE A 204 -3.48 -18.00 -28.32
CA ILE A 204 -3.91 -16.84 -27.58
C ILE A 204 -5.34 -16.67 -28.07
N PRO A 205 -6.34 -16.77 -27.19
CA PRO A 205 -7.72 -16.70 -27.62
C PRO A 205 -7.87 -15.46 -28.50
N LYS A 206 -8.18 -15.65 -29.80
CA LYS A 206 -8.32 -14.56 -30.80
C LYS A 206 -9.30 -13.47 -30.33
N ALA A 207 -10.11 -13.77 -29.32
CA ALA A 207 -11.04 -12.87 -28.65
C ALA A 207 -10.40 -11.79 -27.75
N VAL A 208 -9.17 -11.96 -27.26
CA VAL A 208 -8.57 -11.03 -26.26
C VAL A 208 -7.67 -9.96 -26.90
N THR A 209 -7.15 -10.20 -28.10
CA THR A 209 -6.02 -9.43 -28.67
C THR A 209 -6.39 -8.13 -29.40
N THR A 210 -7.64 -7.92 -29.83
CA THR A 210 -7.95 -6.78 -30.73
C THR A 210 -8.58 -5.56 -30.05
N SER A 211 -9.41 -5.75 -29.01
CA SER A 211 -10.08 -4.64 -28.32
C SER A 211 -9.21 -4.02 -27.22
N SER A 212 -8.72 -4.82 -26.27
CA SER A 212 -7.95 -4.34 -25.12
C SER A 212 -6.61 -3.70 -25.51
N MET A 213 -5.94 -4.27 -26.52
CA MET A 213 -4.64 -3.78 -27.01
C MET A 213 -4.76 -2.42 -27.73
N ARG A 214 -5.86 -2.16 -28.45
CA ARG A 214 -6.13 -0.84 -29.06
C ARG A 214 -6.44 0.22 -28.00
N THR A 215 -7.18 -0.14 -26.94
CA THR A 215 -7.46 0.79 -25.83
C THR A 215 -6.19 1.12 -25.04
N ALA A 216 -5.27 0.16 -24.86
CA ALA A 216 -3.97 0.39 -24.22
C ALA A 216 -3.06 1.36 -25.00
N LEU A 217 -3.09 1.30 -26.34
CA LEU A 217 -2.33 2.20 -27.22
C LEU A 217 -2.92 3.63 -27.30
N ALA A 218 -4.19 3.82 -26.94
CA ALA A 218 -4.87 5.12 -27.01
C ALA A 218 -4.69 6.02 -25.76
N LEU A 219 -4.04 5.53 -24.70
CA LEU A 219 -3.74 6.31 -23.49
C LEU A 219 -2.65 7.35 -23.78
N LYS A 220 -3.09 8.57 -24.07
CA LYS A 220 -2.26 9.72 -24.50
C LYS A 220 -1.32 10.27 -23.43
N ASP A 221 -1.48 9.91 -22.15
CA ASP A 221 -0.62 10.38 -21.06
C ASP A 221 0.37 9.29 -20.60
N PRO A 222 1.65 9.38 -20.98
CA PRO A 222 2.68 8.43 -20.56
C PRO A 222 3.10 8.57 -19.09
N GLN A 223 2.55 9.52 -18.33
CA GLN A 223 3.02 9.89 -16.99
C GLN A 223 2.35 9.18 -15.81
N HIS A 224 1.37 8.30 -16.03
CA HIS A 224 0.79 7.54 -14.93
C HIS A 224 1.51 6.21 -14.76
N HIS A 225 2.35 6.13 -13.72
CA HIS A 225 2.96 4.92 -13.16
C HIS A 225 1.88 3.87 -12.85
N MET A 226 1.55 3.02 -13.81
CA MET A 226 0.31 2.23 -13.77
C MET A 226 0.38 1.10 -12.72
N ALA A 227 1.57 0.58 -12.40
CA ALA A 227 1.72 -0.45 -11.36
C ALA A 227 1.53 0.13 -9.95
N ASN A 228 2.17 1.26 -9.63
CA ASN A 228 2.06 1.92 -8.34
C ASN A 228 0.64 2.47 -8.06
N ALA A 229 -0.16 2.72 -9.10
CA ALA A 229 -1.56 3.12 -8.96
C ALA A 229 -2.46 2.01 -8.38
N VAL A 230 -2.04 0.74 -8.43
CA VAL A 230 -2.80 -0.41 -7.91
C VAL A 230 -2.57 -0.63 -6.41
N GLN A 231 -1.46 -0.13 -5.85
CA GLN A 231 -1.11 -0.31 -4.43
C GLN A 231 -2.23 0.11 -3.45
N PRO A 232 -2.91 1.25 -3.64
CA PRO A 232 -4.02 1.65 -2.76
C PRO A 232 -5.20 0.66 -2.79
N GLN A 233 -5.48 0.03 -3.94
CA GLN A 233 -6.53 -1.00 -4.06
C GLN A 233 -6.12 -2.28 -3.35
N LEU A 234 -4.84 -2.65 -3.41
CA LEU A 234 -4.31 -3.80 -2.68
C LEU A 234 -4.41 -3.62 -1.16
N GLU A 235 -4.11 -2.42 -0.65
CA GLU A 235 -4.27 -2.12 0.79
C GLU A 235 -5.76 -2.14 1.20
N GLN A 236 -6.67 -1.69 0.32
CA GLN A 236 -8.11 -1.86 0.54
C GLN A 236 -8.51 -3.33 0.56
N ALA A 237 -7.99 -4.16 -0.35
CA ALA A 237 -8.23 -5.60 -0.36
C ALA A 237 -7.70 -6.27 0.92
N ARG A 238 -6.53 -5.85 1.42
CA ARG A 238 -5.97 -6.32 2.71
C ARG A 238 -6.89 -5.95 3.88
N ALA A 239 -7.40 -4.71 3.90
CA ALA A 239 -8.38 -4.29 4.90
C ALA A 239 -9.68 -5.11 4.81
N ALA A 240 -10.20 -5.33 3.60
CA ALA A 240 -11.39 -6.13 3.35
C ALA A 240 -11.21 -7.60 3.79
N LEU A 241 -10.02 -8.19 3.56
CA LEU A 241 -9.67 -9.53 4.03
C LEU A 241 -9.65 -9.64 5.57
N LEU A 242 -9.11 -8.64 6.26
CA LEU A 242 -9.15 -8.61 7.72
C LEU A 242 -10.58 -8.49 8.24
N MET A 243 -11.42 -7.73 7.53
CA MET A 243 -12.84 -7.61 7.85
C MET A 243 -13.63 -8.87 7.53
N SER A 244 -13.30 -9.61 6.46
CA SER A 244 -13.96 -10.87 6.11
C SER A 244 -13.71 -11.95 7.17
N GLY A 245 -12.54 -11.92 7.83
CA GLY A 245 -12.26 -12.77 8.99
C GLY A 245 -13.09 -12.46 10.24
N SER A 246 -13.82 -11.35 10.26
CA SER A 246 -14.82 -11.05 11.28
C SER A 246 -16.24 -11.46 10.89
N GLU A 247 -16.44 -11.94 9.66
CA GLU A 247 -17.76 -12.34 9.19
C GLU A 247 -18.11 -13.76 9.67
N PRO A 248 -19.35 -13.99 10.14
CA PRO A 248 -19.81 -15.33 10.48
C PRO A 248 -19.74 -16.27 9.27
N ALA A 249 -19.24 -17.49 9.47
CA ALA A 249 -19.02 -18.46 8.39
C ALA A 249 -20.29 -18.77 7.58
N TRP A 250 -21.47 -18.77 8.20
CA TRP A 250 -22.75 -19.03 7.54
C TRP A 250 -23.21 -17.91 6.59
N LEU A 251 -22.62 -16.72 6.70
CA LEU A 251 -22.87 -15.62 5.76
C LEU A 251 -21.93 -15.67 4.58
N GLN A 252 -20.78 -16.34 4.70
CA GLN A 252 -19.78 -16.37 3.64
C GLN A 252 -20.30 -17.22 2.48
N SER A 253 -20.40 -16.62 1.30
CA SER A 253 -20.75 -17.30 0.04
C SER A 253 -19.76 -18.41 -0.30
N CYS A 254 -18.50 -18.24 0.11
CA CYS A 254 -17.42 -19.21 -0.01
C CYS A 254 -16.58 -19.20 1.27
N ALA A 255 -16.16 -20.37 1.75
CA ALA A 255 -15.25 -20.47 2.90
C ALA A 255 -13.91 -19.80 2.56
N LEU A 256 -13.66 -18.64 3.16
CA LEU A 256 -12.42 -17.89 2.95
C LEU A 256 -11.33 -18.40 3.91
N ASP A 257 -10.36 -19.13 3.37
CA ASP A 257 -9.13 -19.49 4.10
C ASP A 257 -8.21 -18.26 4.20
N ILE A 258 -8.36 -17.49 5.28
CA ILE A 258 -7.69 -16.20 5.48
C ILE A 258 -6.15 -16.32 5.28
N PRO A 259 -5.42 -17.28 5.90
CA PRO A 259 -4.00 -17.48 5.63
C PRO A 259 -3.64 -17.61 4.15
N LYS A 260 -4.43 -18.36 3.37
CA LYS A 260 -4.16 -18.53 1.93
C LYS A 260 -4.42 -17.25 1.14
N TRP A 261 -5.48 -16.52 1.46
CA TRP A 261 -5.74 -15.22 0.84
C TRP A 261 -4.72 -14.15 1.25
N VAL A 262 -4.16 -14.22 2.46
CA VAL A 262 -3.01 -13.39 2.86
C VAL A 262 -1.80 -13.74 1.99
N ALA A 263 -1.56 -15.02 1.72
CA ALA A 263 -0.51 -15.43 0.79
C ALA A 263 -0.75 -14.91 -0.64
N VAL A 264 -1.99 -14.92 -1.14
CA VAL A 264 -2.36 -14.30 -2.43
C VAL A 264 -2.01 -12.81 -2.43
N ILE A 265 -2.44 -12.05 -1.43
CA ILE A 265 -2.15 -10.60 -1.33
C ILE A 265 -0.65 -10.34 -1.26
N ASN A 266 0.11 -11.12 -0.49
CA ASN A 266 1.56 -10.94 -0.37
C ASN A 266 2.29 -11.29 -1.68
N ASN A 267 1.88 -12.36 -2.37
CA ASN A 267 2.44 -12.69 -3.68
C ASN A 267 2.04 -11.66 -4.74
N LEU A 268 0.84 -11.09 -4.66
CA LEU A 268 0.37 -10.02 -5.54
C LEU A 268 1.17 -8.73 -5.30
N ASP A 269 1.44 -8.36 -4.05
CA ASP A 269 2.31 -7.23 -3.70
C ASP A 269 3.73 -7.41 -4.26
N SER A 270 4.30 -8.61 -4.09
CA SER A 270 5.59 -8.97 -4.66
C SER A 270 5.56 -8.86 -6.19
N PHE A 271 4.52 -9.38 -6.83
CA PHE A 271 4.34 -9.32 -8.27
C PHE A 271 4.21 -7.88 -8.80
N ILE A 272 3.38 -7.03 -8.17
CA ILE A 272 3.25 -5.59 -8.50
C ILE A 272 4.62 -4.91 -8.40
N THR A 273 5.34 -5.16 -7.31
CA THR A 273 6.64 -4.54 -7.05
C THR A 273 7.66 -4.93 -8.14
N ARG A 274 7.66 -6.20 -8.59
CA ARG A 274 8.52 -6.66 -9.69
C ARG A 274 8.11 -6.10 -11.05
N VAL A 275 6.81 -5.94 -11.30
CA VAL A 275 6.30 -5.30 -12.52
C VAL A 275 6.66 -3.80 -12.54
N ALA A 276 6.60 -3.11 -11.40
CA ALA A 276 7.00 -1.72 -11.29
C ALA A 276 8.50 -1.53 -11.61
N ALA A 277 9.35 -2.51 -11.27
CA ALA A 277 10.77 -2.48 -11.65
C ALA A 277 11.00 -2.47 -13.18
N CYS A 278 10.03 -2.91 -14.01
CA CYS A 278 10.12 -2.78 -15.47
C CYS A 278 10.05 -1.33 -15.97
N GLU A 279 9.57 -0.38 -15.16
CA GLU A 279 9.62 1.04 -15.53
C GLU A 279 11.05 1.49 -15.83
N MET A 280 12.04 0.93 -15.12
CA MET A 280 13.45 1.18 -15.41
C MET A 280 13.83 0.83 -16.85
N MET A 281 13.27 -0.23 -17.41
CA MET A 281 13.57 -0.63 -18.80
C MET A 281 12.98 0.37 -19.79
N VAL A 282 11.81 0.94 -19.50
CA VAL A 282 11.16 1.94 -20.35
C VAL A 282 11.99 3.22 -20.41
N ASP A 283 12.48 3.68 -19.25
CA ASP A 283 13.32 4.87 -19.15
C ASP A 283 14.62 4.70 -19.96
N GLU A 284 15.24 3.53 -19.87
CA GLU A 284 16.49 3.21 -20.55
C GLU A 284 16.33 2.94 -22.04
N ARG A 285 15.15 2.47 -22.47
CA ARG A 285 14.87 2.28 -23.90
C ARG A 285 15.10 3.56 -24.70
N ARG A 286 14.79 4.72 -24.12
CA ARG A 286 15.07 6.02 -24.75
C ARG A 286 16.57 6.28 -24.91
N LEU A 287 17.40 5.79 -23.99
CA LEU A 287 18.85 5.86 -24.09
C LEU A 287 19.37 4.87 -25.15
N LEU A 288 18.85 3.65 -25.18
CA LEU A 288 19.22 2.65 -26.18
C LEU A 288 18.84 3.08 -27.60
N GLN A 289 17.67 3.71 -27.78
CA GLN A 289 17.25 4.29 -29.06
C GLN A 289 18.21 5.40 -29.54
N ARG A 290 18.80 6.18 -28.62
CA ARG A 290 19.78 7.22 -28.98
C ARG A 290 21.15 6.67 -29.35
N ILE A 291 21.49 5.46 -28.90
CA ILE A 291 22.83 4.88 -29.08
C ILE A 291 22.93 4.12 -30.42
N THR A 292 21.81 3.86 -31.12
CA THR A 292 21.78 2.80 -32.14
C THR A 292 21.31 3.27 -33.52
N PRO A 293 22.22 3.43 -34.49
CA PRO A 293 21.93 3.24 -35.91
C PRO A 293 22.52 1.91 -36.43
N SER A 294 21.63 1.07 -36.99
CA SER A 294 21.82 0.19 -38.16
C SER A 294 22.98 -0.84 -38.25
N THR A 295 23.50 -1.41 -37.16
CA THR A 295 24.43 -2.56 -37.28
C THR A 295 23.70 -3.91 -37.24
N GLN A 296 24.12 -4.85 -38.10
CA GLN A 296 23.62 -6.22 -38.27
C GLN A 296 23.51 -7.03 -36.96
N HIS A 297 24.33 -6.69 -35.96
CA HIS A 297 24.32 -7.31 -34.63
C HIS A 297 23.09 -6.94 -33.79
N ASN A 298 22.39 -5.84 -34.10
CA ASN A 298 21.11 -5.55 -33.45
C ASN A 298 20.03 -6.55 -33.84
N GLN A 299 20.15 -7.26 -34.97
CA GLN A 299 19.16 -8.27 -35.38
C GLN A 299 19.03 -9.41 -34.36
N GLN A 300 20.11 -9.76 -33.67
CA GLN A 300 20.07 -10.80 -32.62
C GLN A 300 19.45 -10.27 -31.32
N LEU A 301 19.69 -9.02 -30.95
CA LEU A 301 18.96 -8.38 -29.84
C LEU A 301 17.47 -8.17 -30.16
N GLU A 302 17.15 -7.92 -31.43
CA GLU A 302 15.78 -7.86 -31.92
C GLU A 302 15.06 -9.20 -31.78
N SER A 303 15.76 -10.34 -31.78
CA SER A 303 15.16 -11.66 -31.56
C SER A 303 14.66 -11.87 -30.12
N LEU A 304 15.31 -11.25 -29.13
CA LEU A 304 14.87 -11.30 -27.74
C LEU A 304 13.60 -10.48 -27.48
N GLY A 305 13.38 -9.43 -28.27
CA GLY A 305 12.21 -8.54 -28.14
C GLY A 305 10.87 -9.28 -28.20
N PRO A 306 10.61 -10.09 -29.24
CA PRO A 306 9.44 -10.96 -29.34
C PRO A 306 9.27 -11.92 -28.17
N VAL A 307 10.36 -12.52 -27.68
CA VAL A 307 10.32 -13.50 -26.57
C VAL A 307 9.90 -12.81 -25.28
N PHE A 308 10.53 -11.67 -24.95
CA PHE A 308 10.08 -10.86 -23.83
C PHE A 308 8.63 -10.40 -24.04
N GLY A 309 8.28 -9.90 -25.22
CA GLY A 309 6.91 -9.53 -25.56
C GLY A 309 5.89 -10.65 -25.30
N ALA A 310 6.24 -11.89 -25.65
CA ALA A 310 5.43 -13.07 -25.38
C ALA A 310 5.31 -13.37 -23.88
N VAL A 311 6.40 -13.27 -23.11
CA VAL A 311 6.38 -13.39 -21.63
C VAL A 311 5.42 -12.37 -21.02
N PHE A 312 5.56 -11.09 -21.36
CA PHE A 312 4.70 -10.03 -20.85
C PHE A 312 3.24 -10.21 -21.31
N GLY A 313 3.01 -10.67 -22.54
CA GLY A 313 1.69 -11.01 -23.05
C GLY A 313 1.01 -12.16 -22.28
N GLN A 314 1.76 -13.20 -21.95
CA GLN A 314 1.25 -14.33 -21.15
C GLN A 314 0.95 -13.91 -19.71
N VAL A 315 1.81 -13.12 -19.10
CA VAL A 315 1.58 -12.55 -17.76
C VAL A 315 0.33 -11.66 -17.74
N ALA A 316 0.15 -10.81 -18.75
CA ALA A 316 -1.06 -10.00 -18.89
C ALA A 316 -2.33 -10.86 -19.08
N THR A 317 -2.22 -11.94 -19.85
CA THR A 317 -3.33 -12.89 -20.08
C THR A 317 -3.69 -13.64 -18.80
N MET A 318 -2.70 -14.04 -18.00
CA MET A 318 -2.90 -14.60 -16.66
C MET A 318 -3.69 -13.62 -15.78
N CYS A 319 -3.32 -12.34 -15.73
CA CYS A 319 -4.04 -11.34 -14.94
C CYS A 319 -5.52 -11.20 -15.34
N VAL A 320 -5.83 -11.19 -16.65
CA VAL A 320 -7.22 -11.14 -17.14
C VAL A 320 -8.00 -12.38 -16.73
N LEU A 321 -7.39 -13.56 -16.80
CA LEU A 321 -8.07 -14.80 -16.40
C LEU A 321 -8.26 -14.90 -14.89
N LEU A 322 -7.32 -14.40 -14.08
CA LEU A 322 -7.49 -14.30 -12.63
C LEU A 322 -8.59 -13.30 -12.25
N GLU A 323 -8.70 -12.17 -12.98
CA GLU A 323 -9.83 -11.25 -12.86
C GLU A 323 -11.17 -11.94 -13.15
N ASP A 324 -11.27 -12.69 -14.25
CA ASP A 324 -12.48 -13.43 -14.63
C ASP A 324 -12.87 -14.48 -13.60
N VAL A 325 -11.88 -15.20 -13.03
CA VAL A 325 -12.06 -16.19 -11.97
C VAL A 325 -12.61 -15.52 -10.70
N LEU A 326 -12.00 -14.42 -10.26
CA LEU A 326 -12.39 -13.70 -9.05
C LEU A 326 -13.74 -12.98 -9.18
N SER A 327 -14.11 -12.59 -10.39
CA SER A 327 -15.40 -11.98 -10.71
C SER A 327 -16.55 -13.00 -10.77
N GLY A 328 -16.28 -14.29 -10.56
CA GLY A 328 -17.29 -15.35 -10.51
C GLY A 328 -17.86 -15.74 -11.87
N THR A 329 -17.14 -15.48 -12.98
CA THR A 329 -17.64 -15.87 -14.30
C THR A 329 -17.60 -17.41 -14.47
N PRO A 330 -18.71 -18.06 -14.88
CA PRO A 330 -18.88 -19.53 -14.83
C PRO A 330 -17.97 -20.32 -15.79
N ARG A 331 -17.17 -19.66 -16.63
CA ARG A 331 -16.26 -20.32 -17.59
C ARG A 331 -14.91 -20.75 -17.00
N SER A 332 -14.62 -20.43 -15.74
CA SER A 332 -13.24 -20.29 -15.26
C SER A 332 -12.61 -21.51 -14.56
N SER A 333 -13.37 -22.57 -14.22
CA SER A 333 -12.81 -23.74 -13.51
C SER A 333 -11.75 -24.51 -14.31
N LYS A 334 -11.70 -24.34 -15.64
CA LYS A 334 -10.65 -24.87 -16.51
C LYS A 334 -9.45 -23.94 -16.68
N ALA A 335 -9.58 -22.65 -16.35
CA ALA A 335 -8.57 -21.64 -16.61
C ALA A 335 -7.34 -21.76 -15.69
N THR A 336 -7.52 -22.18 -14.43
CA THR A 336 -6.41 -22.38 -13.48
C THR A 336 -5.52 -23.58 -13.81
N LYS A 337 -5.98 -24.54 -14.63
CA LYS A 337 -5.13 -25.65 -15.10
C LYS A 337 -4.25 -25.25 -16.28
N LEU A 338 -4.52 -24.12 -16.93
CA LEU A 338 -3.96 -23.78 -18.23
C LEU A 338 -2.54 -23.21 -18.14
N PHE A 339 -2.14 -22.59 -17.03
CA PHE A 339 -0.86 -21.88 -16.92
C PHE A 339 0.24 -22.65 -16.21
N ARG A 340 -0.10 -23.52 -15.26
CA ARG A 340 0.89 -24.39 -14.58
C ARG A 340 1.82 -25.14 -15.54
N HIS A 341 1.32 -25.51 -16.72
CA HIS A 341 2.12 -26.17 -17.76
C HIS A 341 2.91 -25.21 -18.67
N ASN A 342 2.52 -23.94 -18.73
CA ASN A 342 3.13 -22.94 -19.62
C ASN A 342 4.37 -22.28 -19.01
N TRP A 343 4.44 -22.10 -17.68
CA TRP A 343 5.61 -21.45 -17.05
C TRP A 343 6.94 -22.18 -17.27
N PRO A 344 7.02 -23.52 -17.11
CA PRO A 344 8.27 -24.25 -17.42
C PRO A 344 8.69 -24.08 -18.87
N ARG A 345 7.73 -24.16 -19.82
CA ARG A 345 8.01 -23.94 -21.25
C ARG A 345 8.50 -22.53 -21.52
N MET A 346 7.86 -21.52 -20.91
CA MET A 346 8.28 -20.12 -21.06
C MET A 346 9.69 -19.87 -20.50
N ARG A 347 10.04 -20.48 -19.36
CA ARG A 347 11.40 -20.45 -18.84
C ARG A 347 12.39 -21.08 -19.81
N GLN A 348 12.07 -22.27 -20.33
CA GLN A 348 12.94 -22.97 -21.28
C GLN A 348 13.18 -22.13 -22.55
N LEU A 349 12.12 -21.53 -23.11
CA LEU A 349 12.23 -20.63 -24.27
C LEU A 349 13.09 -19.42 -23.95
N LEU A 350 12.80 -18.73 -22.83
CA LEU A 350 13.57 -17.58 -22.40
C LEU A 350 15.06 -17.95 -22.21
N GLN A 351 15.34 -19.07 -21.56
CA GLN A 351 16.70 -19.58 -21.32
C GLN A 351 17.43 -19.94 -22.62
N ALA A 352 16.75 -20.59 -23.58
CA ALA A 352 17.32 -20.96 -24.86
C ALA A 352 17.72 -19.72 -25.67
N GLU A 353 16.87 -18.70 -25.67
CA GLU A 353 17.09 -17.44 -26.40
C GLU A 353 18.19 -16.61 -25.75
N ILE A 354 18.24 -16.55 -24.42
CA ILE A 354 19.34 -15.90 -23.70
C ILE A 354 20.67 -16.61 -24.00
N ARG A 355 20.68 -17.94 -24.00
CA ARG A 355 21.87 -18.73 -24.31
C ARG A 355 22.35 -18.44 -25.74
N THR A 356 21.42 -18.40 -26.69
CA THR A 356 21.72 -18.06 -28.09
C THR A 356 22.30 -16.65 -28.21
N ALA A 357 21.68 -15.65 -27.56
CA ALA A 357 22.19 -14.29 -27.53
C ALA A 357 23.59 -14.20 -26.88
N MET A 358 23.88 -15.06 -25.89
CA MET A 358 25.18 -15.10 -25.23
C MET A 358 26.28 -15.77 -26.04
N HIS A 359 25.97 -16.86 -26.75
CA HIS A 359 26.91 -17.44 -27.69
C HIS A 359 27.23 -16.43 -28.79
N ALA A 360 26.22 -15.75 -29.32
CA ALA A 360 26.45 -14.76 -30.36
C ALA A 360 27.24 -13.54 -29.87
N TYR A 361 27.02 -13.11 -28.62
CA TYR A 361 27.87 -12.09 -27.98
C TYR A 361 29.32 -12.58 -27.83
N ALA A 362 29.52 -13.82 -27.40
CA ALA A 362 30.86 -14.41 -27.24
C ALA A 362 31.59 -14.55 -28.59
N GLU A 363 30.90 -14.99 -29.63
CA GLU A 363 31.42 -15.08 -31.00
C GLU A 363 31.76 -13.70 -31.57
N CYS A 364 30.88 -12.71 -31.37
CA CYS A 364 31.13 -11.34 -31.78
C CYS A 364 32.36 -10.76 -31.08
N MET A 365 32.47 -10.96 -29.75
CA MET A 365 33.64 -10.56 -28.99
C MET A 365 34.89 -11.23 -29.56
N GLN A 366 34.86 -12.55 -29.76
CA GLN A 366 35.99 -13.30 -30.32
C GLN A 366 36.42 -12.77 -31.70
N HIS A 367 35.49 -12.55 -32.62
CA HIS A 367 35.78 -11.97 -33.93
C HIS A 367 36.39 -10.57 -33.85
N LEU A 368 35.97 -9.75 -32.89
CA LEU A 368 36.60 -8.44 -32.66
C LEU A 368 38.04 -8.60 -32.16
N LEU A 369 38.30 -9.56 -31.26
CA LEU A 369 39.66 -9.84 -30.78
C LEU A 369 40.56 -10.31 -31.93
N GLU A 370 40.05 -11.19 -32.78
CA GLU A 370 40.75 -11.70 -33.98
C GLU A 370 41.01 -10.58 -34.98
N SER A 371 40.02 -9.71 -35.23
CA SER A 371 40.16 -8.58 -36.14
C SER A 371 41.16 -7.54 -35.63
N GLU A 372 41.22 -7.25 -34.33
CA GLU A 372 42.23 -6.36 -33.75
C GLU A 372 43.63 -6.95 -33.87
N ALA A 373 43.79 -8.27 -33.67
CA ALA A 373 45.06 -8.96 -33.83
C ALA A 373 45.59 -8.85 -35.28
N HIS A 374 44.70 -8.89 -36.28
CA HIS A 374 45.07 -8.76 -37.70
C HIS A 374 45.33 -7.32 -38.15
N LEU A 375 44.67 -6.32 -37.56
CA LEU A 375 44.81 -4.90 -37.93
C LEU A 375 46.04 -4.22 -37.34
N HIS A 376 46.76 -4.88 -36.44
CA HIS A 376 47.91 -4.30 -35.74
C HIS A 376 49.17 -4.13 -36.61
N VAL A 377 49.13 -4.52 -37.89
CA VAL A 377 50.33 -4.55 -38.74
C VAL A 377 50.61 -3.23 -39.48
N ASP A 378 49.63 -2.38 -39.86
CA ASP A 378 49.96 -1.21 -40.72
C ASP A 378 49.19 0.13 -40.54
N SER A 379 48.17 0.28 -39.66
CA SER A 379 47.51 1.61 -39.50
C SER A 379 46.94 1.89 -38.09
N VAL A 380 47.74 2.54 -37.25
CA VAL A 380 47.57 2.59 -35.78
C VAL A 380 46.56 3.64 -35.25
N THR A 381 46.10 4.63 -36.03
CA THR A 381 45.41 5.80 -35.41
C THR A 381 43.89 5.88 -35.61
N VAL A 382 43.32 5.37 -36.70
CA VAL A 382 41.88 5.53 -36.98
C VAL A 382 41.04 4.35 -36.45
N ASN A 383 41.57 3.12 -36.48
CA ASN A 383 40.82 1.92 -36.10
C ASN A 383 40.68 1.74 -34.58
N GLY A 384 41.64 2.21 -33.78
CA GLY A 384 41.60 2.07 -32.31
C GLY A 384 40.45 2.85 -31.64
N GLN A 385 40.01 3.96 -32.23
CA GLN A 385 38.89 4.74 -31.69
C GLN A 385 37.54 4.06 -31.98
N GLN A 386 37.43 3.39 -33.13
CA GLN A 386 36.24 2.63 -33.52
C GLN A 386 36.09 1.38 -32.65
N ALA A 387 37.17 0.63 -32.42
CA ALA A 387 37.16 -0.55 -31.54
C ALA A 387 36.81 -0.20 -30.07
N ARG A 388 37.38 0.89 -29.53
CA ARG A 388 37.02 1.40 -28.19
C ARG A 388 35.53 1.79 -28.09
N SER A 389 35.00 2.44 -29.13
CA SER A 389 33.58 2.82 -29.17
C SER A 389 32.66 1.58 -29.23
N TRP A 390 33.11 0.51 -29.89
CA TRP A 390 32.40 -0.76 -30.00
C TRP A 390 32.32 -1.50 -28.67
N GLY A 391 33.45 -1.66 -27.99
CA GLY A 391 33.48 -2.25 -26.65
C GLY A 391 32.53 -1.50 -25.70
N ALA A 392 32.53 -0.17 -25.71
CA ALA A 392 31.62 0.60 -24.88
C ALA A 392 30.13 0.30 -25.15
N ARG A 393 29.72 0.18 -26.43
CA ARG A 393 28.33 -0.10 -26.83
C ARG A 393 27.90 -1.53 -26.49
N SER A 394 28.72 -2.53 -26.79
CA SER A 394 28.38 -3.94 -26.57
C SER A 394 28.16 -4.26 -25.09
N ALA A 395 28.93 -3.64 -24.19
CA ALA A 395 28.73 -3.80 -22.74
C ALA A 395 27.50 -3.09 -22.17
N VAL A 396 27.01 -2.02 -22.81
CA VAL A 396 25.71 -1.40 -22.42
C VAL A 396 24.57 -2.32 -22.85
N GLN A 397 24.66 -2.90 -24.04
CA GLN A 397 23.68 -3.85 -24.54
C GLN A 397 23.63 -5.11 -23.68
N LEU A 398 24.77 -5.73 -23.38
CA LEU A 398 24.83 -6.91 -22.51
C LEU A 398 24.23 -6.65 -21.13
N ARG A 399 24.54 -5.50 -20.50
CA ARG A 399 23.94 -5.10 -19.22
C ARG A 399 22.43 -4.96 -19.31
N THR A 400 21.94 -4.37 -20.39
CA THR A 400 20.50 -4.22 -20.62
C THR A 400 19.83 -5.58 -20.79
N VAL A 401 20.41 -6.48 -21.58
CA VAL A 401 19.89 -7.85 -21.77
C VAL A 401 19.91 -8.62 -20.46
N ALA A 402 21.01 -8.54 -19.71
CA ALA A 402 21.13 -9.19 -18.43
C ALA A 402 20.06 -8.69 -17.46
N PHE A 403 19.88 -7.37 -17.36
CA PHE A 403 18.85 -6.76 -16.55
C PHE A 403 17.43 -7.14 -17.00
N ALA A 404 17.14 -7.10 -18.32
CA ALA A 404 15.86 -7.50 -18.90
C ALA A 404 15.51 -8.95 -18.59
N THR A 405 16.52 -9.82 -18.67
CA THR A 405 16.45 -11.25 -18.35
C THR A 405 16.14 -11.46 -16.87
N THR A 406 16.89 -10.79 -15.99
CA THR A 406 16.69 -10.81 -14.54
C THR A 406 15.26 -10.45 -14.17
N LEU A 407 14.78 -9.32 -14.70
CA LEU A 407 13.43 -8.84 -14.45
C LEU A 407 12.37 -9.80 -14.98
N SER A 408 12.51 -10.27 -16.22
CA SER A 408 11.53 -11.15 -16.85
C SER A 408 11.44 -12.50 -16.13
N SER A 409 12.58 -13.08 -15.76
CA SER A 409 12.62 -14.31 -14.94
C SER A 409 12.01 -14.07 -13.55
N GLY A 410 12.32 -12.93 -12.92
CA GLY A 410 11.72 -12.51 -11.66
C GLY A 410 10.19 -12.39 -11.74
N ILE A 411 9.66 -11.81 -12.82
CA ILE A 411 8.22 -11.64 -13.05
C ILE A 411 7.56 -12.99 -13.28
N VAL A 412 8.13 -13.86 -14.12
CA VAL A 412 7.61 -15.22 -14.35
C VAL A 412 7.54 -16.00 -13.04
N ASN A 413 8.59 -15.93 -12.21
CA ASN A 413 8.60 -16.63 -10.92
C ASN A 413 7.57 -16.07 -9.93
N ALA A 414 7.31 -14.77 -9.93
CA ALA A 414 6.28 -14.18 -9.08
C ALA A 414 4.87 -14.48 -9.59
N ALA A 415 4.67 -14.49 -10.92
CA ALA A 415 3.43 -14.87 -11.56
C ALA A 415 3.07 -16.33 -11.25
N GLU A 416 4.02 -17.27 -11.35
CA GLU A 416 3.80 -18.68 -11.00
C GLU A 416 3.45 -18.85 -9.51
N LYS A 417 4.16 -18.17 -8.60
CA LYS A 417 3.84 -18.21 -7.16
C LYS A 417 2.46 -17.63 -6.86
N LEU A 418 2.11 -16.53 -7.53
CA LEU A 418 0.81 -15.89 -7.40
C LEU A 418 -0.31 -16.79 -7.91
N GLU A 419 -0.15 -17.39 -9.10
CA GLU A 419 -1.10 -18.38 -9.63
C GLU A 419 -1.26 -19.55 -8.67
N THR A 420 -0.15 -20.10 -8.16
CA THR A 420 -0.18 -21.21 -7.20
C THR A 420 -0.94 -20.83 -5.93
N ALA A 421 -0.66 -19.65 -5.36
CA ALA A 421 -1.36 -19.15 -4.18
C ALA A 421 -2.86 -18.95 -4.44
N VAL A 422 -3.23 -18.42 -5.61
CA VAL A 422 -4.65 -18.25 -5.99
C VAL A 422 -5.32 -19.60 -6.17
N ALA A 423 -4.67 -20.55 -6.86
CA ALA A 423 -5.19 -21.90 -7.03
C ALA A 423 -5.40 -22.61 -5.69
N GLU A 424 -4.45 -22.48 -4.75
CA GLU A 424 -4.56 -23.03 -3.40
C GLU A 424 -5.67 -22.39 -2.58
N ALA A 425 -5.87 -21.07 -2.71
CA ALA A 425 -6.93 -20.33 -2.04
C ALA A 425 -8.32 -20.70 -2.59
N LEU A 426 -8.44 -20.89 -3.91
CA LEU A 426 -9.67 -21.29 -4.58
C LEU A 426 -10.01 -22.78 -4.36
N ALA A 427 -9.01 -23.64 -4.19
CA ALA A 427 -9.21 -25.06 -3.90
C ALA A 427 -9.90 -25.33 -2.55
N CYS A 428 -9.97 -24.34 -1.65
CA CYS A 428 -10.72 -24.44 -0.38
C CYS A 428 -12.25 -24.33 -0.54
N GLY A 429 -12.77 -24.31 -1.77
CA GLY A 429 -14.20 -24.13 -2.05
C GLY A 429 -15.10 -25.23 -1.40
N PRO A 430 -16.24 -24.85 -0.81
CA PRO A 430 -17.18 -25.77 -0.18
C PRO A 430 -17.91 -26.58 -1.27
N GLY A 431 -17.42 -27.77 -1.61
CA GLY A 431 -18.10 -28.62 -2.58
C GLY A 431 -17.29 -29.73 -3.22
N GLN A 432 -15.97 -29.78 -3.03
CA GLN A 432 -15.26 -31.04 -3.19
C GLN A 432 -15.44 -31.83 -1.89
N ASP A 433 -16.59 -32.52 -1.78
CA ASP A 433 -16.65 -33.69 -0.91
C ASP A 433 -15.43 -34.54 -1.27
N PRO A 434 -14.52 -34.82 -0.31
CA PRO A 434 -13.41 -35.72 -0.59
C PRO A 434 -14.05 -37.00 -1.11
N ALA A 435 -13.73 -37.37 -2.35
CA ALA A 435 -14.29 -38.55 -3.02
C ALA A 435 -14.40 -39.67 -1.98
N HIS A 436 -15.63 -40.17 -1.79
CA HIS A 436 -15.91 -41.18 -0.77
C HIS A 436 -14.86 -42.28 -0.95
N PRO A 437 -14.10 -42.65 0.09
CA PRO A 437 -13.05 -43.65 -0.06
C PRO A 437 -13.56 -45.02 -0.58
N ASP A 438 -14.88 -45.20 -0.63
CA ASP A 438 -15.56 -46.38 -1.20
C ASP A 438 -15.73 -46.31 -2.74
N ASP A 439 -15.51 -45.17 -3.39
CA ASP A 439 -15.57 -45.05 -4.86
C ASP A 439 -14.25 -45.46 -5.56
N ALA A 440 -13.20 -45.79 -4.79
CA ALA A 440 -11.95 -46.32 -5.33
C ALA A 440 -12.03 -47.81 -5.75
N ASP A 441 -13.08 -48.52 -5.35
CA ASP A 441 -13.29 -49.95 -5.66
C ASP A 441 -14.43 -50.21 -6.68
N ALA A 442 -15.02 -49.16 -7.26
CA ALA A 442 -16.01 -49.31 -8.31
C ALA A 442 -15.35 -49.69 -9.65
N LYS A 443 -15.15 -51.02 -9.84
CA LYS A 443 -14.84 -51.66 -11.13
C LYS A 443 -15.67 -51.02 -12.26
N PRO A 444 -15.09 -50.75 -13.45
CA PRO A 444 -15.86 -50.29 -14.59
C PRO A 444 -16.86 -51.38 -14.96
N ARG A 445 -18.16 -51.14 -14.69
CA ARG A 445 -19.25 -51.99 -15.16
C ARG A 445 -19.29 -51.87 -16.68
N THR A 446 -18.80 -52.91 -17.33
CA THR A 446 -19.05 -53.20 -18.74
C THR A 446 -20.55 -53.24 -18.98
N MET A 447 -21.01 -52.35 -19.84
CA MET A 447 -22.38 -52.28 -20.31
C MET A 447 -22.48 -53.16 -21.56
N SER A 448 -22.98 -54.38 -21.40
CA SER A 448 -23.47 -55.21 -22.51
C SER A 448 -24.55 -56.17 -22.02
N ASP A 449 -25.81 -55.90 -22.37
CA ASP A 449 -26.57 -56.78 -23.28
C ASP A 449 -28.06 -56.40 -23.32
N ALA A 450 -28.55 -56.07 -24.53
CA ALA A 450 -29.49 -56.94 -25.27
C ALA A 450 -30.30 -56.14 -26.32
N ARG A 451 -30.05 -56.39 -27.62
CA ARG A 451 -31.02 -57.03 -28.54
C ARG A 451 -30.55 -57.12 -30.01
N ARG A 452 -30.59 -58.37 -30.51
CA ARG A 452 -30.83 -58.87 -31.90
C ARG A 452 -29.79 -58.49 -32.97
N GLY A 453 -29.23 -59.39 -33.78
CA GLY A 453 -29.34 -60.84 -33.90
C GLY A 453 -28.65 -61.33 -35.18
N ALA A 454 -28.00 -62.51 -35.10
CA ALA A 454 -27.75 -63.53 -36.15
C ALA A 454 -26.92 -63.16 -37.42
N PRO A 455 -26.38 -64.13 -38.19
CA PRO A 455 -25.10 -64.81 -37.88
C PRO A 455 -24.18 -64.99 -39.12
N THR A 456 -23.12 -65.81 -38.95
CA THR A 456 -22.15 -66.41 -39.92
C THR A 456 -20.84 -65.62 -40.12
N GLY A 457 -19.64 -66.20 -40.04
CA GLY A 457 -19.20 -67.56 -39.75
C GLY A 457 -17.66 -67.67 -39.73
N VAL A 458 -17.16 -68.88 -39.42
CA VAL A 458 -15.85 -69.48 -39.81
C VAL A 458 -14.59 -68.85 -39.15
N ALA A 459 -13.98 -69.51 -38.15
CA ALA A 459 -12.81 -70.42 -38.23
C ALA A 459 -11.54 -69.74 -38.82
N SER A 460 -10.28 -69.98 -38.44
CA SER A 460 -9.54 -70.81 -37.48
C SER A 460 -8.05 -70.60 -37.85
N GLY A 461 -7.12 -70.83 -36.92
CA GLY A 461 -5.67 -70.98 -37.20
C GLY A 461 -4.87 -69.76 -36.73
N GLU A 462 -3.99 -69.82 -35.73
CA GLU A 462 -2.89 -70.78 -35.48
C GLU A 462 -1.88 -70.80 -36.63
N LYS A 463 -0.78 -70.04 -36.50
CA LYS A 463 0.59 -70.58 -36.60
C LYS A 463 1.69 -69.54 -36.35
N GLU A 464 2.52 -69.96 -35.41
CA GLU A 464 3.90 -69.69 -35.04
C GLU A 464 4.94 -69.61 -36.18
N SER A 465 6.14 -69.10 -35.82
CA SER A 465 7.44 -69.06 -36.54
C SER A 465 7.67 -67.78 -37.36
N THR A 466 8.71 -66.95 -37.21
CA THR A 466 10.15 -67.25 -37.23
C THR A 466 10.94 -65.93 -37.00
N ASP A 467 12.03 -65.99 -36.24
CA ASP A 467 13.12 -65.00 -36.07
C ASP A 467 14.00 -64.85 -37.35
N PRO A 468 15.10 -64.04 -37.40
CA PRO A 468 15.48 -62.81 -36.68
C PRO A 468 16.15 -61.72 -37.59
N ALA A 469 16.39 -60.49 -37.06
CA ALA A 469 17.63 -59.73 -37.27
C ALA A 469 17.69 -58.40 -36.46
N HIS A 470 18.76 -58.31 -35.66
CA HIS A 470 19.42 -57.18 -34.99
C HIS A 470 19.03 -55.73 -35.37
N VAL A 471 18.89 -54.85 -34.36
CA VAL A 471 19.79 -53.71 -34.06
C VAL A 471 19.68 -53.33 -32.58
N VAL A 472 20.84 -53.00 -32.00
CA VAL A 472 21.16 -52.64 -30.62
C VAL A 472 20.65 -51.24 -30.25
N GLU A 473 20.02 -51.07 -29.08
CA GLU A 473 20.11 -49.82 -28.32
C GLU A 473 20.06 -50.07 -26.79
N MET A 474 21.10 -49.58 -26.11
CA MET A 474 21.32 -49.61 -24.66
C MET A 474 20.26 -48.72 -23.98
N GLY A 475 19.58 -49.13 -22.91
CA GLY A 475 20.14 -49.51 -21.62
C GLY A 475 19.81 -48.43 -20.57
N GLY A 476 18.53 -48.31 -20.22
CA GLY A 476 18.04 -47.40 -19.16
C GLY A 476 18.32 -47.96 -17.76
N MET A 477 18.92 -47.14 -16.90
CA MET A 477 19.10 -47.45 -15.47
C MET A 477 17.87 -47.05 -14.63
N PRO A 478 17.60 -47.78 -13.52
CA PRO A 478 16.41 -47.59 -12.70
C PRO A 478 16.58 -46.52 -11.61
N LEU A 479 15.48 -45.83 -11.30
CA LEU A 479 15.35 -44.90 -10.18
C LEU A 479 15.46 -45.64 -8.83
N SER A 480 16.55 -45.38 -8.10
CA SER A 480 16.76 -45.83 -6.72
C SER A 480 16.08 -44.89 -5.73
N ALA A 481 15.34 -45.48 -4.79
CA ALA A 481 14.73 -44.81 -3.65
C ALA A 481 15.79 -44.17 -2.73
N GLY A 482 15.58 -42.90 -2.38
CA GLY A 482 16.46 -42.14 -1.47
C GLY A 482 16.25 -42.51 0.01
N PRO A 483 17.28 -42.38 0.86
CA PRO A 483 17.19 -42.73 2.27
C PRO A 483 16.52 -41.63 3.11
N LYS A 484 15.75 -42.06 4.12
CA LYS A 484 15.24 -41.22 5.20
C LYS A 484 16.41 -40.76 6.08
N TYR A 485 16.59 -39.46 6.21
CA TYR A 485 17.53 -38.86 7.16
C TYR A 485 16.83 -38.52 8.48
N GLU A 486 17.34 -39.07 9.59
CA GLU A 486 17.07 -38.62 10.95
C GLU A 486 18.02 -37.47 11.32
N LEU A 487 17.48 -36.43 11.97
CA LEU A 487 18.25 -35.29 12.47
C LEU A 487 18.84 -35.58 13.88
N PRO A 488 20.08 -35.16 14.17
CA PRO A 488 20.64 -35.21 15.53
C PRO A 488 20.05 -34.12 16.44
N ARG A 489 19.82 -34.49 17.70
CA ARG A 489 19.50 -33.60 18.83
C ARG A 489 20.79 -33.07 19.49
N ASP A 490 20.63 -31.91 20.16
CA ASP A 490 21.54 -31.20 21.09
C ASP A 490 22.51 -30.21 20.41
N HIS A 491 22.52 -28.90 20.73
CA HIS A 491 22.77 -28.29 22.05
C HIS A 491 21.92 -27.06 22.39
N ALA A 492 21.67 -26.91 23.69
CA ALA A 492 21.14 -25.75 24.38
C ALA A 492 22.22 -24.70 24.69
N ALA A 493 21.90 -23.41 24.54
CA ALA A 493 22.13 -22.33 25.52
C ALA A 493 22.12 -20.94 24.84
N SER A 494 21.07 -20.16 25.10
CA SER A 494 21.10 -18.71 25.36
C SER A 494 19.69 -18.16 25.06
N LYS A 495 18.87 -18.07 26.13
CA LYS A 495 17.47 -17.68 26.05
C LYS A 495 17.21 -16.62 27.11
N LYS A 496 17.31 -15.35 26.71
CA LYS A 496 16.62 -14.21 27.35
C LYS A 496 16.48 -13.12 26.28
N ASP A 497 15.26 -12.58 26.17
CA ASP A 497 14.87 -11.40 25.39
C ASP A 497 14.35 -11.59 23.95
N ALA A 498 13.49 -12.59 23.75
CA ALA A 498 12.56 -12.60 22.61
C ALA A 498 11.22 -13.28 22.96
N THR A 499 10.37 -12.59 23.71
CA THR A 499 8.98 -13.03 23.98
C THR A 499 8.02 -11.88 23.79
N LEU A 500 7.62 -11.61 22.53
CA LEU A 500 6.31 -11.01 22.20
C LEU A 500 5.89 -11.04 20.71
N GLN A 501 6.61 -11.71 19.81
CA GLN A 501 6.17 -11.92 18.42
C GLN A 501 6.49 -13.34 17.93
N SER A 502 5.63 -14.30 18.23
CA SER A 502 5.36 -15.53 17.45
C SER A 502 4.63 -16.57 18.31
N ALA A 503 3.36 -16.28 18.64
CA ALA A 503 2.44 -17.34 19.04
C ALA A 503 1.70 -17.82 17.77
N HIS A 504 2.35 -18.68 16.98
CA HIS A 504 1.64 -19.49 15.98
C HIS A 504 1.09 -20.74 16.69
N PRO A 505 -0.23 -20.94 16.75
CA PRO A 505 -0.76 -22.23 17.17
C PRO A 505 -0.48 -23.26 16.06
N HIS A 506 0.26 -24.32 16.40
CA HIS A 506 0.36 -25.52 15.55
C HIS A 506 -1.02 -26.18 15.49
N ILE A 507 -1.72 -25.99 14.36
CA ILE A 507 -2.95 -26.72 14.04
C ILE A 507 -2.53 -28.00 13.34
N ALA A 508 -2.66 -29.13 14.03
CA ALA A 508 -2.47 -30.45 13.45
C ALA A 508 -3.53 -30.71 12.37
N ALA A 509 -3.10 -31.00 11.15
CA ALA A 509 -3.94 -31.31 10.01
C ALA A 509 -4.54 -32.71 10.14
N SER A 510 -5.76 -32.81 10.67
CA SER A 510 -6.61 -34.00 10.53
C SER A 510 -7.80 -33.66 9.63
N GLY A 511 -7.80 -34.19 8.41
CA GLY A 511 -8.76 -33.89 7.33
C GLY A 511 -10.16 -34.48 7.55
N ARG A 512 -10.94 -33.84 8.43
CA ARG A 512 -12.41 -33.85 8.34
C ARG A 512 -12.88 -32.40 8.33
N ALA A 513 -13.57 -31.99 7.28
CA ALA A 513 -14.36 -30.76 7.29
C ALA A 513 -15.50 -30.92 8.31
N ARG A 514 -15.17 -30.76 9.59
CA ARG A 514 -16.16 -30.64 10.65
C ARG A 514 -16.99 -29.39 10.33
N ALA A 515 -18.31 -29.54 10.41
CA ALA A 515 -19.25 -28.42 10.48
C ALA A 515 -18.65 -27.29 11.33
N PRO A 516 -18.83 -26.02 10.92
CA PRO A 516 -18.17 -24.86 11.52
C PRO A 516 -18.23 -24.99 13.05
N THR A 517 -17.07 -25.31 13.63
CA THR A 517 -17.04 -25.74 15.03
C THR A 517 -17.54 -24.59 15.89
N MET A 518 -18.32 -24.90 16.93
CA MET A 518 -18.84 -23.94 17.92
C MET A 518 -17.78 -22.92 18.38
N SER A 519 -16.50 -23.29 18.34
CA SER A 519 -15.32 -22.43 18.56
C SER A 519 -15.34 -21.10 17.78
N TYR A 520 -15.71 -21.09 16.48
CA TYR A 520 -15.73 -19.86 15.68
C TYR A 520 -16.84 -18.90 16.13
N TYR A 521 -18.03 -19.42 16.41
CA TYR A 521 -19.14 -18.64 16.96
C TYR A 521 -18.80 -18.06 18.33
N VAL A 522 -18.19 -18.87 19.19
CA VAL A 522 -17.71 -18.44 20.51
C VAL A 522 -16.63 -17.36 20.35
N GLY A 523 -15.73 -17.47 19.36
CA GLY A 523 -14.71 -16.47 19.05
C GLY A 523 -15.28 -15.13 18.61
N PHE A 524 -16.23 -15.14 17.66
CA PHE A 524 -16.92 -13.91 17.22
C PHE A 524 -17.73 -13.29 18.35
N LEU A 525 -18.50 -14.09 19.08
CA LEU A 525 -19.29 -13.64 20.21
C LEU A 525 -18.41 -13.04 21.31
N LYS A 526 -17.24 -13.66 21.61
CA LYS A 526 -16.24 -13.10 22.53
C LYS A 526 -15.75 -11.73 22.07
N LYS A 527 -15.49 -11.53 20.76
CA LYS A 527 -15.10 -10.21 20.22
C LYS A 527 -16.22 -9.19 20.38
N VAL A 528 -17.45 -9.54 20.03
CA VAL A 528 -18.63 -8.66 20.19
C VAL A 528 -18.83 -8.29 21.67
N LEU A 529 -18.82 -9.28 22.56
CA LEU A 529 -18.95 -9.08 24.00
C LEU A 529 -17.80 -8.24 24.56
N ALA A 530 -16.56 -8.45 24.11
CA ALA A 530 -15.42 -7.63 24.53
C ALA A 530 -15.56 -6.17 24.11
N VAL A 531 -16.11 -5.90 22.92
CA VAL A 531 -16.40 -4.54 22.44
C VAL A 531 -17.54 -3.91 23.22
N VAL A 532 -18.64 -4.63 23.46
CA VAL A 532 -19.78 -4.15 24.26
C VAL A 532 -19.36 -3.87 25.71
N ALA A 533 -18.53 -4.74 26.29
CA ALA A 533 -17.97 -4.59 27.64
C ALA A 533 -16.80 -3.58 27.70
N CYS A 534 -16.44 -2.97 26.58
CA CYS A 534 -15.40 -1.95 26.48
C CYS A 534 -14.02 -2.42 26.99
N LEU A 535 -13.74 -3.73 26.93
CA LEU A 535 -12.48 -4.31 27.41
C LEU A 535 -11.23 -3.70 26.75
N PRO A 536 -11.20 -3.42 25.43
CA PRO A 536 -10.03 -2.78 24.81
C PRO A 536 -9.75 -1.40 25.41
N VAL A 537 -10.80 -0.66 25.75
CA VAL A 537 -10.71 0.69 26.33
C VAL A 537 -10.25 0.61 27.78
N LEU A 538 -10.82 -0.31 28.57
CA LEU A 538 -10.40 -0.54 29.94
C LEU A 538 -8.94 -1.02 30.01
N ALA A 539 -8.52 -1.90 29.10
CA ALA A 539 -7.14 -2.35 29.00
C ALA A 539 -6.18 -1.19 28.69
N ARG A 540 -6.57 -0.29 27.76
CA ARG A 540 -5.77 0.90 27.44
C ARG A 540 -5.75 1.92 28.58
N LEU A 541 -6.87 2.11 29.26
CA LEU A 541 -6.97 2.97 30.42
C LEU A 541 -6.07 2.44 31.55
N ALA A 542 -6.12 1.13 31.81
CA ALA A 542 -5.24 0.47 32.75
C ALA A 542 -3.77 0.64 32.36
N GLU A 543 -3.42 0.51 31.08
CA GLU A 543 -2.07 0.74 30.59
C GLU A 543 -1.63 2.19 30.80
N VAL A 544 -2.46 3.17 30.44
CA VAL A 544 -2.16 4.59 30.65
C VAL A 544 -1.98 4.88 32.14
N VAL A 545 -2.85 4.36 33.01
CA VAL A 545 -2.74 4.52 34.47
C VAL A 545 -1.48 3.86 35.02
N ARG A 546 -1.08 2.69 34.51
CA ARG A 546 0.17 2.02 34.90
C ARG A 546 1.42 2.77 34.40
N CYS A 547 1.36 3.33 33.20
CA CYS A 547 2.48 4.05 32.61
C CYS A 547 2.61 5.48 33.11
N LEU A 548 1.54 6.13 33.60
CA LEU A 548 1.56 7.53 33.99
C LEU A 548 2.56 7.83 35.12
N PRO A 549 2.65 7.06 36.22
CA PRO A 549 3.65 7.29 37.25
C PRO A 549 5.07 7.19 36.68
N ALA A 550 5.35 6.16 35.88
CA ALA A 550 6.64 5.99 35.23
C ALA A 550 6.95 7.16 34.27
N ALA A 551 5.98 7.61 33.47
CA ALA A 551 6.12 8.78 32.61
C ALA A 551 6.45 10.06 33.39
N VAL A 552 5.92 10.22 34.60
CA VAL A 552 6.19 11.38 35.46
C VAL A 552 7.56 11.25 36.15
N THR A 553 7.95 10.05 36.59
CA THR A 553 9.21 9.80 37.32
C THR A 553 10.42 9.46 36.44
N THR A 554 10.22 9.20 35.14
CA THR A 554 11.29 8.81 34.22
C THR A 554 12.27 9.94 33.94
N SER A 555 13.44 9.54 33.41
CA SER A 555 14.52 10.44 33.02
C SER A 555 14.03 11.61 32.15
N PRO A 556 14.69 12.79 32.22
CA PRO A 556 14.33 13.95 31.41
C PRO A 556 14.28 13.64 29.91
N ALA A 557 15.10 12.70 29.44
CA ALA A 557 15.07 12.20 28.06
C ALA A 557 13.72 11.53 27.72
N THR A 558 13.26 10.58 28.54
CA THR A 558 11.99 9.89 28.34
C THR A 558 10.81 10.85 28.44
N ARG A 559 10.84 11.78 29.39
CA ARG A 559 9.82 12.84 29.52
C ARG A 559 9.79 13.71 28.27
N SER A 560 10.95 14.12 27.76
CA SER A 560 11.03 14.90 26.52
C SER A 560 10.50 14.11 25.31
N ALA A 561 10.77 12.80 25.24
CA ALA A 561 10.27 11.93 24.18
C ALA A 561 8.74 11.77 24.27
N LEU A 562 8.18 11.61 25.47
CA LEU A 562 6.73 11.54 25.68
C LEU A 562 6.05 12.86 25.35
N LEU A 563 6.59 13.99 25.79
CA LEU A 563 6.07 15.32 25.48
C LEU A 563 6.15 15.62 23.97
N ARG A 564 7.12 15.03 23.25
CA ARG A 564 7.23 15.07 21.79
C ARG A 564 6.37 14.04 21.07
N SER A 565 5.80 13.06 21.78
CA SER A 565 4.94 12.03 21.20
C SER A 565 3.66 12.66 20.66
N ARG A 566 3.38 12.41 19.38
CA ARG A 566 2.19 12.91 18.68
C ARG A 566 0.89 12.48 19.36
N ALA A 567 0.81 11.21 19.76
CA ALA A 567 -0.34 10.67 20.47
C ALA A 567 -0.61 11.44 21.78
N PHE A 568 0.44 11.70 22.55
CA PHE A 568 0.31 12.45 23.80
C PHE A 568 -0.15 13.89 23.54
N GLN A 569 0.51 14.61 22.62
CA GLN A 569 0.14 15.99 22.29
C GLN A 569 -1.30 16.08 21.76
N TYR A 570 -1.71 15.17 20.88
CA TYR A 570 -3.07 15.13 20.39
C TYR A 570 -4.09 14.88 21.51
N GLY A 571 -3.83 13.89 22.38
CA GLY A 571 -4.68 13.59 23.53
C GLY A 571 -4.82 14.81 24.45
N LEU A 572 -3.71 15.49 24.76
CA LEU A 572 -3.72 16.69 25.59
C LEU A 572 -4.57 17.82 24.99
N LYS A 573 -4.44 18.09 23.68
CA LYS A 573 -5.25 19.12 23.03
C LYS A 573 -6.74 18.75 22.97
N PHE A 574 -7.03 17.50 22.66
CA PHE A 574 -8.41 17.00 22.64
C PHE A 574 -9.06 17.14 24.01
N TRP A 575 -8.33 16.76 25.07
CA TRP A 575 -8.74 16.93 26.46
C TRP A 575 -8.99 18.41 26.78
N LEU A 576 -8.05 19.31 26.45
CA LEU A 576 -8.19 20.75 26.69
C LEU A 576 -9.40 21.34 25.96
N ALA A 577 -9.59 21.01 24.67
CA ALA A 577 -10.72 21.51 23.88
C ALA A 577 -12.06 21.04 24.44
N CYS A 578 -12.20 19.75 24.75
CA CYS A 578 -13.43 19.19 25.32
C CYS A 578 -13.70 19.74 26.72
N SER A 579 -12.66 19.86 27.54
CA SER A 579 -12.75 20.41 28.91
C SER A 579 -13.18 21.88 28.89
N ALA A 580 -12.57 22.69 28.04
CA ALA A 580 -12.92 24.10 27.88
C ALA A 580 -14.39 24.25 27.49
N VAL A 581 -14.86 23.54 26.46
CA VAL A 581 -16.28 23.61 26.07
C VAL A 581 -17.21 23.11 27.15
N LEU A 582 -16.89 21.99 27.80
CA LEU A 582 -17.73 21.42 28.85
C LEU A 582 -17.89 22.41 30.01
N VAL A 583 -16.78 22.95 30.51
CA VAL A 583 -16.77 23.92 31.61
C VAL A 583 -17.49 25.21 31.22
N THR A 584 -17.23 25.75 30.01
CA THR A 584 -17.93 26.94 29.52
C THR A 584 -19.44 26.71 29.42
N VAL A 585 -19.87 25.57 28.89
CA VAL A 585 -21.31 25.23 28.79
C VAL A 585 -21.94 25.15 30.18
N ILE A 586 -21.32 24.44 31.12
CA ILE A 586 -21.82 24.32 32.50
C ILE A 586 -21.91 25.71 33.15
N ILE A 587 -20.84 26.52 33.09
CA ILE A 587 -20.84 27.85 33.68
C ILE A 587 -21.92 28.74 33.06
N VAL A 588 -22.02 28.79 31.73
CA VAL A 588 -23.01 29.63 31.03
C VAL A 588 -24.44 29.24 31.41
N GLN A 589 -24.75 27.93 31.52
CA GLN A 589 -26.09 27.50 31.93
C GLN A 589 -26.40 27.76 33.41
N GLN A 590 -25.37 27.87 34.26
CA GLN A 590 -25.52 28.25 35.66
C GLN A 590 -25.68 29.77 35.81
N THR A 591 -24.87 30.57 35.12
CA THR A 591 -24.90 32.04 35.23
C THR A 591 -26.07 32.68 34.47
N HIS A 592 -26.53 32.06 33.38
CA HIS A 592 -27.62 32.57 32.55
C HIS A 592 -28.77 31.57 32.48
N PRO A 593 -29.83 31.71 33.31
CA PRO A 593 -30.99 30.82 33.28
C PRO A 593 -31.64 30.71 31.90
N ALA A 594 -31.62 31.79 31.10
CA ALA A 594 -32.13 31.78 29.73
C ALA A 594 -31.35 30.80 28.82
N ALA A 595 -30.05 30.61 29.04
CA ALA A 595 -29.22 29.70 28.27
C ALA A 595 -29.56 28.22 28.51
N ARG A 596 -30.30 27.90 29.57
CA ARG A 596 -30.83 26.54 29.80
C ARG A 596 -31.76 26.08 28.67
N THR A 597 -32.42 27.03 28.00
CA THR A 597 -33.31 26.74 26.86
C THR A 597 -32.55 26.59 25.52
N TRP A 598 -31.28 26.98 25.44
CA TRP A 598 -30.52 27.05 24.17
C TRP A 598 -29.89 25.72 23.75
N ASN A 599 -30.17 24.64 24.47
CA ASN A 599 -29.64 23.30 24.22
C ASN A 599 -28.13 23.28 23.91
N LEU A 600 -27.32 23.73 24.88
CA LEU A 600 -25.87 23.88 24.77
C LEU A 600 -25.09 22.54 24.67
N GLN A 601 -25.76 21.42 24.41
CA GLN A 601 -25.12 20.14 24.11
C GLN A 601 -24.41 20.15 22.74
N TYR A 602 -24.95 20.84 21.74
CA TYR A 602 -24.38 20.81 20.38
C TYR A 602 -22.96 21.37 20.26
N PRO A 603 -22.59 22.47 20.94
CA PRO A 603 -21.19 22.89 21.05
C PRO A 603 -20.28 21.77 21.54
N PHE A 604 -20.67 21.09 22.64
CA PHE A 604 -19.87 20.01 23.20
C PHE A 604 -19.77 18.83 22.25
N VAL A 605 -20.88 18.36 21.66
CA VAL A 605 -20.88 17.24 20.69
C VAL A 605 -20.02 17.55 19.46
N THR A 606 -19.95 18.82 19.07
CA THR A 606 -19.22 19.25 17.87
C THR A 606 -17.71 19.08 18.03
N VAL A 607 -17.14 19.37 19.21
CA VAL A 607 -15.69 19.27 19.41
C VAL A 607 -15.18 17.84 19.18
N PRO A 608 -15.70 16.77 19.82
CA PRO A 608 -15.25 15.42 19.57
C PRO A 608 -15.37 14.95 18.12
N ILE A 609 -16.39 15.41 17.39
CA ILE A 609 -16.61 15.05 15.97
C ILE A 609 -15.58 15.72 15.06
N VAL A 610 -15.36 17.01 15.28
CA VAL A 610 -14.54 17.86 14.40
C VAL A 610 -13.05 17.72 14.73
N PHE A 611 -12.70 17.60 16.00
CA PHE A 611 -11.32 17.59 16.47
C PHE A 611 -10.56 16.35 15.99
N ALA A 612 -9.58 16.57 15.13
CA ALA A 612 -8.69 15.56 14.59
C ALA A 612 -7.23 15.84 15.01
N GLU A 613 -6.36 14.84 14.85
CA GLU A 613 -4.92 14.99 15.11
C GLU A 613 -4.31 16.11 14.28
N ARG A 614 -4.79 16.24 13.03
CA ARG A 614 -4.30 17.19 12.04
C ARG A 614 -5.18 18.43 12.00
N VAL A 615 -4.53 19.58 11.88
CA VAL A 615 -5.19 20.88 11.81
C VAL A 615 -6.10 20.98 10.58
N GLU A 616 -5.61 20.54 9.42
CA GLU A 616 -6.32 20.63 8.13
C GLU A 616 -7.58 19.78 8.17
N VAL A 617 -7.47 18.56 8.70
CA VAL A 617 -8.62 17.66 8.86
C VAL A 617 -9.64 18.24 9.83
N THR A 618 -9.18 18.89 10.91
CA THR A 618 -10.06 19.60 11.86
C THR A 618 -10.78 20.76 11.17
N ALA A 619 -10.07 21.54 10.34
CA ALA A 619 -10.65 22.62 9.55
C ALA A 619 -11.69 22.13 8.55
N THR A 620 -11.36 21.11 7.75
CA THR A 620 -12.28 20.52 6.77
C THR A 620 -13.51 19.95 7.47
N LYS A 621 -13.35 19.16 8.54
CA LYS A 621 -14.47 18.62 9.31
C LYS A 621 -15.31 19.72 9.95
N GLY A 622 -14.67 20.78 10.45
CA GLY A 622 -15.35 21.93 11.05
C GLY A 622 -16.22 22.66 10.04
N PHE A 623 -15.67 22.95 8.86
CA PHE A 623 -16.41 23.55 7.77
C PHE A 623 -17.58 22.66 7.31
N LEU A 624 -17.33 21.38 7.05
CA LEU A 624 -18.39 20.44 6.66
C LEU A 624 -19.46 20.28 7.74
N ARG A 625 -19.09 20.39 9.03
CA ARG A 625 -20.03 20.36 10.16
C ARG A 625 -20.91 21.60 10.18
N VAL A 626 -20.33 22.79 10.03
CA VAL A 626 -21.10 24.05 9.98
C VAL A 626 -22.00 24.07 8.76
N ALA A 627 -21.47 23.75 7.57
CA ALA A 627 -22.23 23.72 6.32
C ALA A 627 -23.36 22.68 6.37
N GLY A 628 -23.07 21.44 6.79
CA GLY A 628 -24.09 20.40 6.94
C GLY A 628 -25.17 20.78 7.95
N THR A 629 -24.80 21.43 9.06
CA THR A 629 -25.78 21.92 10.04
C THR A 629 -26.62 23.07 9.48
N ALA A 630 -26.01 24.02 8.77
CA ALA A 630 -26.73 25.13 8.16
C ALA A 630 -27.76 24.62 7.13
N VAL A 631 -27.35 23.72 6.23
CA VAL A 631 -28.24 23.14 5.22
C VAL A 631 -29.32 22.26 5.86
N GLY A 632 -28.92 21.29 6.68
CA GLY A 632 -29.85 20.35 7.32
C GLY A 632 -30.82 21.05 8.28
N GLY A 633 -30.32 22.00 9.06
CA GLY A 633 -31.12 22.81 9.98
C GLY A 633 -32.08 23.75 9.25
N ALA A 634 -31.66 24.36 8.13
CA ALA A 634 -32.55 25.17 7.30
C ALA A 634 -33.66 24.32 6.66
N LEU A 635 -33.33 23.15 6.10
CA LEU A 635 -34.32 22.22 5.56
C LEU A 635 -35.30 21.73 6.65
N GLY A 636 -34.79 21.42 7.84
CA GLY A 636 -35.62 21.01 8.97
C GLY A 636 -36.54 22.16 9.43
N LEU A 637 -36.03 23.39 9.46
CA LEU A 637 -36.82 24.58 9.78
C LEU A 637 -37.92 24.82 8.74
N LEU A 638 -37.63 24.63 7.45
CA LEU A 638 -38.62 24.75 6.37
C LEU A 638 -39.78 23.76 6.55
N VAL A 639 -39.50 22.51 6.92
CA VAL A 639 -40.55 21.51 7.22
C VAL A 639 -41.42 21.97 8.40
N MET A 640 -40.82 22.64 9.40
CA MET A 640 -41.54 23.10 10.59
C MET A 640 -42.28 24.43 10.40
N PHE A 641 -42.15 25.11 9.25
CA PHE A 641 -42.96 26.30 8.94
C PHE A 641 -44.40 25.97 8.60
N ASP A 642 -44.70 24.75 8.14
CA ASP A 642 -46.07 24.31 7.95
C ASP A 642 -46.63 23.73 9.27
N PRO A 643 -47.53 24.44 9.97
CA PRO A 643 -48.09 23.97 11.23
C PRO A 643 -48.90 22.67 11.07
N ALA A 644 -49.46 22.41 9.89
CA ALA A 644 -50.23 21.20 9.63
C ALA A 644 -49.33 19.96 9.50
N LEU A 645 -48.10 20.12 9.01
CA LEU A 645 -47.07 19.06 8.98
C LEU A 645 -46.37 18.93 10.34
N ALA A 646 -46.04 20.05 10.97
CA ALA A 646 -45.29 20.09 12.22
C ALA A 646 -46.04 19.48 13.42
N THR A 647 -47.37 19.38 13.36
CA THR A 647 -48.20 18.81 14.44
C THR A 647 -48.56 17.35 14.22
N LYS A 648 -48.45 16.83 12.99
CA LYS A 648 -48.86 15.46 12.65
C LYS A 648 -47.65 14.52 12.65
N PRO A 649 -47.59 13.51 13.53
CA PRO A 649 -46.43 12.63 13.64
C PRO A 649 -46.19 11.78 12.39
N VAL A 650 -47.25 11.34 11.71
CA VAL A 650 -47.16 10.42 10.56
C VAL A 650 -46.51 11.09 9.34
N PRO A 651 -46.97 12.26 8.84
CA PRO A 651 -46.28 12.96 7.75
C PRO A 651 -44.83 13.29 8.08
N LEU A 652 -44.56 13.70 9.33
CA LEU A 652 -43.20 14.00 9.79
C LEU A 652 -42.28 12.78 9.71
N ALA A 653 -42.78 11.62 10.16
CA ALA A 653 -42.04 10.36 10.06
C ALA A 653 -41.75 9.98 8.61
N VAL A 654 -42.72 10.14 7.69
CA VAL A 654 -42.52 9.90 6.26
C VAL A 654 -41.44 10.81 5.69
N ILE A 655 -41.45 12.11 6.03
CA ILE A 655 -40.45 13.08 5.59
C ILE A 655 -39.05 12.71 6.11
N LEU A 656 -38.94 12.37 7.41
CA LEU A 656 -37.67 11.96 8.02
C LEU A 656 -37.10 10.72 7.35
N VAL A 657 -37.94 9.72 7.08
CA VAL A 657 -37.53 8.47 6.40
C VAL A 657 -37.11 8.75 4.95
N ALA A 658 -37.94 9.49 4.19
CA ALA A 658 -37.64 9.82 2.79
C ALA A 658 -36.35 10.64 2.66
N PHE A 659 -36.16 11.67 3.49
CA PHE A 659 -34.95 12.48 3.48
C PHE A 659 -33.70 11.67 3.87
N THR A 660 -33.81 10.83 4.89
CA THR A 660 -32.72 9.94 5.32
C THR A 660 -32.35 8.94 4.22
N PHE A 661 -33.35 8.38 3.52
CA PHE A 661 -33.13 7.46 2.40
C PHE A 661 -32.42 8.13 1.22
N LEU A 662 -32.90 9.30 0.78
CA LEU A 662 -32.29 10.07 -0.32
C LEU A 662 -30.87 10.52 0.03
N SER A 663 -30.67 10.98 1.26
CA SER A 663 -29.33 11.34 1.77
C SER A 663 -28.41 10.11 1.85
N GLY A 664 -28.96 8.93 2.19
CA GLY A 664 -28.24 7.66 2.16
C GLY A 664 -27.68 7.36 0.77
N CYS A 665 -28.46 7.59 -0.29
CA CYS A 665 -28.01 7.43 -1.67
C CYS A 665 -26.86 8.40 -2.03
N ALA A 666 -26.93 9.65 -1.56
CA ALA A 666 -25.89 10.66 -1.73
C ALA A 666 -24.60 10.40 -0.90
N SER A 667 -24.70 9.55 0.13
CA SER A 667 -23.59 9.23 1.04
C SER A 667 -22.49 8.35 0.43
N THR A 668 -22.70 7.88 -0.80
CA THR A 668 -21.68 7.21 -1.64
C THR A 668 -20.60 8.17 -2.14
N SER A 669 -20.85 9.48 -2.04
CA SER A 669 -19.88 10.52 -2.43
C SER A 669 -18.77 10.72 -1.41
N GLN A 670 -17.70 11.40 -1.83
CA GLN A 670 -16.63 11.90 -0.98
C GLN A 670 -17.12 12.82 0.17
N PHE A 671 -18.35 13.34 0.09
CA PHE A 671 -18.95 14.20 1.12
C PHE A 671 -19.77 13.43 2.17
N LYS A 672 -19.59 12.11 2.29
CA LYS A 672 -20.30 11.24 3.24
C LYS A 672 -20.46 11.84 4.64
N VAL A 673 -19.38 12.41 5.20
CA VAL A 673 -19.42 13.03 6.54
C VAL A 673 -20.36 14.23 6.57
N ALA A 674 -20.31 15.11 5.57
CA ALA A 674 -21.17 16.28 5.51
C ALA A 674 -22.64 15.90 5.36
N VAL A 675 -22.93 14.91 4.50
CA VAL A 675 -24.29 14.38 4.30
C VAL A 675 -24.84 13.77 5.59
N VAL A 676 -24.05 12.99 6.32
CA VAL A 676 -24.46 12.42 7.62
C VAL A 676 -24.74 13.54 8.64
N LEU A 677 -23.88 14.56 8.73
CA LEU A 677 -24.07 15.66 9.66
C LEU A 677 -25.28 16.54 9.30
N MET A 678 -25.58 16.67 8.01
CA MET A 678 -26.80 17.30 7.49
C MET A 678 -28.05 16.55 7.91
N VAL A 679 -28.08 15.21 7.74
CA VAL A 679 -29.19 14.36 8.18
C VAL A 679 -29.39 14.46 9.69
N ILE A 680 -28.30 14.45 10.48
CA ILE A 680 -28.39 14.62 11.93
C ILE A 680 -29.01 15.98 12.27
N ALA A 681 -28.56 17.08 11.65
CA ALA A 681 -29.10 18.41 11.91
C ALA A 681 -30.58 18.52 11.51
N PHE A 682 -30.94 17.98 10.35
CA PHE A 682 -32.32 17.92 9.86
C PHE A 682 -33.24 17.18 10.83
N ASN A 683 -32.89 15.94 11.19
CA ASN A 683 -33.68 15.12 12.10
C ASN A 683 -33.81 15.76 13.47
N THR A 684 -32.71 16.32 13.97
CA THR A 684 -32.67 16.98 15.28
C THR A 684 -33.55 18.21 15.33
N GLN A 685 -33.51 19.06 14.30
CA GLN A 685 -34.33 20.26 14.19
C GLN A 685 -35.82 19.92 14.27
N ILE A 686 -36.23 18.92 13.49
CA ILE A 686 -37.61 18.44 13.43
C ILE A 686 -38.04 17.83 14.77
N LEU A 687 -37.28 16.88 15.31
CA LEU A 687 -37.67 16.16 16.53
C LEU A 687 -37.69 17.08 17.76
N CYS A 688 -36.73 17.99 17.90
CA CYS A 688 -36.69 18.93 19.03
C CYS A 688 -37.88 19.92 19.00
N GLN A 689 -38.27 20.38 17.81
CA GLN A 689 -39.42 21.27 17.67
C GLN A 689 -40.76 20.53 17.76
N PHE A 690 -40.84 19.26 17.34
CA PHE A 690 -42.05 18.43 17.44
C PHE A 690 -42.40 18.12 18.90
N VAL A 691 -41.41 17.69 19.71
CA VAL A 691 -41.62 17.37 21.14
C VAL A 691 -41.90 18.62 21.98
N GLY A 692 -41.63 19.82 21.44
CA GLY A 692 -41.83 21.07 22.17
C GLY A 692 -40.76 21.34 23.23
N CYS A 693 -39.58 20.69 23.17
CA CYS A 693 -38.51 20.83 24.15
C CYS A 693 -38.01 22.28 24.36
N CYS A 694 -38.30 23.17 23.41
CA CYS A 694 -37.91 24.59 23.47
C CYS A 694 -39.11 25.55 23.50
N SER A 695 -40.32 25.06 23.77
CA SER A 695 -41.55 25.88 23.85
C SER A 695 -41.86 26.69 22.58
N ALA A 696 -41.37 26.24 21.43
CA ALA A 696 -41.19 27.10 20.26
C ALA A 696 -41.28 26.31 18.93
N HIS A 697 -42.50 25.99 18.50
CA HIS A 697 -42.76 25.39 17.18
C HIS A 697 -42.41 26.37 16.06
N GLY A 698 -41.69 25.92 15.03
CA GLY A 698 -41.34 26.74 13.87
C GLY A 698 -40.39 27.90 14.15
N THR A 699 -39.75 27.97 15.32
CA THR A 699 -38.93 29.14 15.67
C THR A 699 -37.53 29.09 15.08
N VAL A 700 -37.15 30.20 14.45
CA VAL A 700 -35.81 30.40 13.89
C VAL A 700 -34.74 30.51 15.00
N ARG A 701 -35.16 30.86 16.23
CA ARG A 701 -34.26 30.99 17.39
C ARG A 701 -33.50 29.69 17.66
N PHE A 702 -34.19 28.54 17.64
CA PHE A 702 -33.53 27.25 17.89
C PHE A 702 -32.46 26.96 16.84
N PHE A 703 -32.78 27.17 15.55
CA PHE A 703 -31.83 27.03 14.44
C PHE A 703 -30.60 27.92 14.62
N TYR A 704 -30.78 29.21 14.89
CA TYR A 704 -29.65 30.14 15.08
C TYR A 704 -28.82 29.80 16.30
N THR A 705 -29.43 29.44 17.43
CA THR A 705 -28.69 29.03 18.63
C THR A 705 -27.85 27.78 18.39
N GLN A 706 -28.39 26.80 17.67
CA GLN A 706 -27.66 25.59 17.29
C GLN A 706 -26.51 25.92 16.34
N LEU A 707 -26.76 26.69 15.29
CA LEU A 707 -25.74 27.07 14.30
C LEU A 707 -24.63 27.91 14.93
N ALA A 708 -24.96 28.89 15.76
CA ALA A 708 -24.01 29.72 16.48
C ALA A 708 -23.17 28.89 17.46
N GLY A 709 -23.80 28.00 18.23
CA GLY A 709 -23.11 27.12 19.17
C GLY A 709 -22.15 26.15 18.49
N ILE A 710 -22.55 25.54 17.37
CA ILE A 710 -21.70 24.67 16.56
C ILE A 710 -20.54 25.46 15.95
N SER A 711 -20.81 26.65 15.41
CA SER A 711 -19.78 27.52 14.83
C SER A 711 -18.75 27.95 15.86
N ALA A 712 -19.18 28.37 17.06
CA ALA A 712 -18.30 28.73 18.17
C ALA A 712 -17.43 27.55 18.62
N ALA A 713 -18.01 26.35 18.72
CA ALA A 713 -17.26 25.14 19.04
C ALA A 713 -16.23 24.76 17.96
N VAL A 714 -16.56 24.93 16.68
CA VAL A 714 -15.61 24.73 15.57
C VAL A 714 -14.47 25.74 15.65
N LEU A 715 -14.78 27.02 15.89
CA LEU A 715 -13.75 28.06 16.05
C LEU A 715 -12.82 27.76 17.22
N LEU A 716 -13.37 27.32 18.35
CA LEU A 716 -12.55 26.92 19.51
C LEU A 716 -11.71 25.67 19.21
N ALA A 717 -12.27 24.66 18.54
CA ALA A 717 -11.51 23.49 18.11
C ALA A 717 -10.35 23.88 17.20
N LEU A 718 -10.57 24.80 16.25
CA LEU A 718 -9.53 25.32 15.38
C LEU A 718 -8.50 26.15 16.13
N LEU A 719 -8.94 27.00 17.06
CA LEU A 719 -8.06 27.81 17.90
C LEU A 719 -7.14 26.92 18.73
N VAL A 720 -7.69 25.92 19.43
CA VAL A 720 -6.91 24.96 20.23
C VAL A 720 -5.98 24.15 19.35
N SER A 721 -6.44 23.72 18.16
CA SER A 721 -5.62 22.94 17.22
C SER A 721 -4.48 23.76 16.62
N ASN A 722 -4.68 25.06 16.37
CA ASN A 722 -3.70 25.97 15.77
C ASN A 722 -2.71 26.53 16.80
N LEU A 723 -3.19 26.89 18.00
CA LEU A 723 -2.35 27.52 19.03
C LEU A 723 -1.51 26.49 19.79
N LEU A 724 -2.07 25.33 20.10
CA LEU A 724 -1.35 24.30 20.84
C LEU A 724 -0.66 23.36 19.85
N LEU A 725 0.66 23.49 19.69
CA LEU A 725 1.55 22.53 19.00
C LEU A 725 1.03 22.08 17.61
N PRO A 726 0.81 22.98 16.65
CA PRO A 726 0.12 22.66 15.39
C PRO A 726 0.81 21.50 14.66
N TRP A 727 0.04 20.45 14.36
CA TRP A 727 0.50 19.32 13.56
C TRP A 727 -0.14 19.41 12.19
N TYR A 728 0.70 19.68 11.21
CA TYR A 728 0.33 19.70 9.81
C TYR A 728 0.50 18.32 9.21
N ALA A 729 -0.38 17.97 8.28
CA ALA A 729 -0.28 16.73 7.53
C ALA A 729 1.04 16.63 6.75
N SER A 730 1.58 17.79 6.33
CA SER A 730 2.86 17.92 5.66
C SER A 730 4.04 17.44 6.48
N CYS A 731 4.12 17.80 7.77
CA CYS A 731 5.17 17.33 8.66
C CYS A 731 5.13 15.81 8.80
N ARG A 732 3.93 15.22 8.89
CA ARG A 732 3.79 13.77 8.93
C ARG A 732 4.20 13.15 7.61
N ALA A 733 3.77 13.70 6.48
CA ALA A 733 4.16 13.18 5.18
C ALA A 733 5.69 13.18 5.01
N LEU A 734 6.35 14.29 5.35
CA LEU A 734 7.81 14.42 5.30
C LEU A 734 8.52 13.46 6.26
N ASP A 735 8.00 13.23 7.46
CA ASP A 735 8.56 12.23 8.38
C ASP A 735 8.45 10.81 7.82
N GLU A 736 7.31 10.45 7.21
CA GLU A 736 7.10 9.14 6.57
C GLU A 736 8.01 8.98 5.33
N LEU A 737 8.18 10.03 4.52
CA LEU A 737 9.14 10.04 3.42
C LEU A 737 10.59 9.91 3.93
N GLY A 738 10.93 10.55 5.05
CA GLY A 738 12.22 10.40 5.72
C GLY A 738 12.45 8.99 6.25
N GLN A 739 11.43 8.35 6.81
CA GLN A 739 11.52 6.95 7.24
C GLN A 739 11.67 6.00 6.05
N ALA A 740 10.96 6.24 4.94
CA ALA A 740 11.13 5.50 3.70
C ALA A 740 12.57 5.63 3.17
N MET A 741 13.13 6.84 3.18
CA MET A 741 14.50 7.12 2.75
C MET A 741 15.54 6.40 3.60
N ARG A 742 15.43 6.50 4.93
CA ARG A 742 16.30 5.79 5.88
C ARG A 742 16.22 4.27 5.70
N GLY A 743 15.01 3.74 5.52
CA GLY A 743 14.80 2.32 5.21
C GLY A 743 15.47 1.92 3.90
N GLY A 744 15.43 2.80 2.89
CA GLY A 744 16.13 2.64 1.62
C GLY A 744 17.65 2.48 1.77
N GLY A 745 18.29 3.33 2.56
CA GLY A 745 19.74 3.25 2.82
C GLY A 745 20.14 1.97 3.57
N GLN A 746 19.36 1.56 4.56
CA GLN A 746 19.62 0.33 5.32
C GLN A 746 19.49 -0.92 4.45
N LEU A 747 18.50 -0.96 3.57
CA LEU A 747 18.31 -2.04 2.59
C LEU A 747 19.46 -2.14 1.61
N LEU A 748 19.96 -1.01 1.14
CA LEU A 748 21.09 -0.98 0.21
C LEU A 748 22.33 -1.65 0.83
N ALA A 749 22.63 -1.34 2.10
CA ALA A 749 23.69 -2.01 2.85
C ALA A 749 23.45 -3.51 2.98
N GLN A 750 22.22 -3.92 3.31
CA GLN A 750 21.85 -5.34 3.41
C GLN A 750 21.97 -6.09 2.09
N TYR A 751 21.60 -5.48 0.96
CA TYR A 751 21.73 -6.10 -0.36
C TYR A 751 23.18 -6.23 -0.79
N TYR A 752 24.02 -5.25 -0.44
CA TYR A 752 25.46 -5.35 -0.68
C TYR A 752 26.08 -6.51 0.11
N THR A 753 25.84 -6.57 1.42
CA THR A 753 26.38 -7.65 2.27
C THR A 753 25.89 -9.01 1.82
N ALA A 754 24.60 -9.11 1.48
CA ALA A 754 23.99 -10.33 0.96
C ALA A 754 24.61 -10.80 -0.37
N LEU A 755 24.94 -9.87 -1.28
CA LEU A 755 25.64 -10.21 -2.51
C LEU A 755 27.08 -10.67 -2.21
N ALA A 756 27.82 -9.91 -1.39
CA ALA A 756 29.20 -10.24 -1.05
C ALA A 756 29.31 -11.64 -0.42
N GLU A 757 28.46 -11.95 0.56
CA GLU A 757 28.38 -13.28 1.19
C GLU A 757 28.01 -14.38 0.18
N ALA A 758 27.02 -14.13 -0.70
CA ALA A 758 26.60 -15.12 -1.69
C ALA A 758 27.69 -15.41 -2.74
N VAL A 759 28.43 -14.39 -3.14
CA VAL A 759 29.50 -14.53 -4.12
C VAL A 759 30.73 -15.18 -3.47
N GLU A 760 31.09 -14.81 -2.24
CA GLU A 760 32.16 -15.47 -1.48
C GLU A 760 31.87 -16.95 -1.24
N ALA A 761 30.63 -17.29 -0.87
CA ALA A 761 30.20 -18.68 -0.70
C ALA A 761 30.29 -19.46 -2.02
N SER A 762 29.92 -18.84 -3.15
CA SER A 762 30.02 -19.47 -4.48
C SER A 762 31.48 -19.67 -4.89
N ALA A 763 32.35 -18.70 -4.60
CA ALA A 763 33.79 -18.81 -4.85
C ALA A 763 34.45 -19.87 -3.96
N ALA A 764 34.05 -19.98 -2.69
CA ALA A 764 34.52 -21.02 -1.79
C ALA A 764 34.07 -22.42 -2.24
N ALA A 765 32.82 -22.55 -2.70
CA ALA A 765 32.31 -23.79 -3.27
C ALA A 765 33.05 -24.20 -4.55
N ALA A 766 33.38 -23.23 -5.42
CA ALA A 766 34.15 -23.48 -6.64
C ALA A 766 35.62 -23.90 -6.36
N ARG A 767 36.18 -23.50 -5.21
CA ARG A 767 37.53 -23.89 -4.77
C ARG A 767 37.56 -25.23 -4.03
N ALA A 768 36.42 -25.70 -3.51
CA ALA A 768 36.35 -26.98 -2.81
C ALA A 768 36.58 -28.13 -3.81
N PRO A 769 37.41 -29.14 -3.47
CA PRO A 769 37.68 -30.28 -4.35
C PRO A 769 36.37 -31.02 -4.67
N ALA A 770 36.20 -31.43 -5.93
CA ALA A 770 34.97 -32.01 -6.49
C ALA A 770 34.51 -33.34 -5.87
N GLU A 771 35.19 -33.84 -4.83
CA GLU A 771 34.95 -35.16 -4.23
C GLU A 771 33.67 -35.20 -3.37
N SER A 772 33.15 -34.06 -2.91
CA SER A 772 31.84 -33.99 -2.24
C SER A 772 30.72 -33.81 -3.27
N GLY A 773 30.28 -34.88 -3.92
CA GLY A 773 29.16 -34.90 -4.90
C GLY A 773 27.77 -34.52 -4.35
N GLY A 774 27.69 -33.62 -3.38
CA GLY A 774 26.44 -33.09 -2.86
C GLY A 774 25.90 -31.99 -3.78
N GLU A 775 24.98 -32.36 -4.67
CA GLU A 775 24.31 -31.49 -5.66
C GLU A 775 23.42 -30.37 -5.06
N GLY A 776 23.52 -30.11 -3.76
CA GLY A 776 22.75 -29.08 -3.06
C GLY A 776 23.56 -27.81 -2.81
N VAL A 777 23.81 -27.01 -3.84
CA VAL A 777 24.30 -25.64 -3.63
C VAL A 777 23.21 -24.89 -2.84
N ALA A 778 23.51 -24.60 -1.57
CA ALA A 778 22.61 -23.89 -0.67
C ALA A 778 22.29 -22.51 -1.28
N THR A 779 21.14 -22.41 -1.94
CA THR A 779 20.58 -21.11 -2.32
C THR A 779 20.46 -20.30 -1.04
N PRO A 780 20.90 -19.03 -0.98
CA PRO A 780 20.90 -18.25 0.25
C PRO A 780 19.46 -17.98 0.72
N ALA A 781 18.89 -18.95 1.44
CA ALA A 781 17.52 -18.94 1.94
C ALA A 781 17.25 -17.73 2.87
N LYS A 782 18.33 -17.16 3.43
CA LYS A 782 18.29 -15.98 4.30
C LYS A 782 17.74 -14.72 3.62
N LEU A 783 17.92 -14.53 2.31
CA LEU A 783 17.37 -13.33 1.64
C LEU A 783 15.84 -13.32 1.54
N SER A 784 15.17 -14.48 1.53
CA SER A 784 13.70 -14.49 1.44
C SER A 784 13.01 -13.88 2.67
N SER A 785 13.71 -13.84 3.82
CA SER A 785 13.26 -13.15 5.04
C SER A 785 13.45 -11.64 4.98
N ALA A 786 14.29 -11.15 4.05
CA ALA A 786 14.61 -9.74 3.89
C ALA A 786 13.53 -8.95 3.12
N ASN A 787 12.37 -9.54 2.78
CA ASN A 787 11.24 -8.80 2.23
C ASN A 787 10.73 -7.71 3.19
N GLY A 788 11.02 -7.83 4.49
CA GLY A 788 10.52 -6.94 5.54
C GLY A 788 10.82 -5.45 5.35
N PRO A 789 12.04 -5.00 5.03
CA PRO A 789 12.33 -3.57 4.97
C PRO A 789 11.91 -2.92 3.63
N LEU A 790 11.91 -3.62 2.48
CA LEU A 790 11.38 -3.04 1.24
C LEU A 790 9.86 -2.85 1.31
N VAL A 791 9.16 -3.83 1.90
CA VAL A 791 7.74 -3.70 2.22
C VAL A 791 7.51 -2.53 3.17
N ARG A 792 8.36 -2.32 4.18
CA ARG A 792 8.26 -1.14 5.06
C ARG A 792 8.45 0.18 4.30
N MET A 793 9.43 0.29 3.40
CA MET A 793 9.60 1.47 2.54
C MET A 793 8.33 1.71 1.70
N GLY A 794 7.80 0.67 1.06
CA GLY A 794 6.55 0.75 0.29
C GLY A 794 5.34 1.16 1.13
N GLN A 795 5.24 0.67 2.37
CA GLN A 795 4.18 1.05 3.32
C GLN A 795 4.21 2.55 3.60
N HIS A 796 5.38 3.12 3.94
CA HIS A 796 5.53 4.55 4.20
C HIS A 796 5.16 5.40 2.98
N LEU A 797 5.57 5.00 1.78
CA LEU A 797 5.19 5.70 0.54
C LEU A 797 3.69 5.62 0.26
N SER A 798 3.06 4.47 0.48
CA SER A 798 1.60 4.30 0.31
C SER A 798 0.80 5.16 1.31
N VAL A 799 1.33 5.33 2.53
CA VAL A 799 0.73 6.19 3.55
C VAL A 799 0.73 7.63 3.06
N VAL A 800 1.84 8.12 2.50
CA VAL A 800 1.93 9.48 1.94
C VAL A 800 1.04 9.65 0.71
N GLN A 801 1.01 8.67 -0.19
CA GLN A 801 0.11 8.68 -1.36
C GLN A 801 -1.35 8.76 -0.92
N THR A 802 -1.74 7.99 0.09
CA THR A 802 -3.09 8.02 0.67
C THR A 802 -3.40 9.37 1.30
N MET A 803 -2.42 10.04 1.93
CA MET A 803 -2.61 11.41 2.44
C MET A 803 -2.83 12.40 1.31
N LEU A 804 -2.01 12.35 0.25
CA LEU A 804 -2.14 13.24 -0.91
C LEU A 804 -3.48 13.07 -1.61
N VAL A 805 -3.95 11.83 -1.81
CA VAL A 805 -5.26 11.56 -2.43
C VAL A 805 -6.40 12.11 -1.55
N LYS A 806 -6.34 11.88 -0.23
CA LYS A 806 -7.34 12.40 0.72
C LYS A 806 -7.35 13.92 0.76
N GLU A 807 -6.20 14.57 0.62
CA GLU A 807 -6.08 16.03 0.67
C GLU A 807 -6.38 16.72 -0.66
N GLN A 808 -6.02 16.12 -1.79
CA GLN A 808 -6.38 16.63 -3.12
C GLN A 808 -7.89 16.84 -3.19
N VAL A 809 -8.67 15.85 -2.76
CA VAL A 809 -10.14 15.91 -2.74
C VAL A 809 -10.67 17.03 -1.84
N ALA A 810 -10.06 17.23 -0.67
CA ALA A 810 -10.55 18.20 0.31
C ALA A 810 -10.31 19.65 -0.12
N TRP A 811 -9.25 19.93 -0.89
CA TRP A 811 -8.76 21.29 -1.14
C TRP A 811 -8.67 21.72 -2.60
N THR A 812 -9.03 20.86 -3.56
CA THR A 812 -9.23 21.27 -4.97
C THR A 812 -10.19 22.46 -5.12
N PHE A 813 -11.01 22.77 -4.11
CA PHE A 813 -11.97 23.87 -4.15
C PHE A 813 -11.37 25.28 -4.06
N ARG A 814 -10.06 25.47 -3.77
CA ARG A 814 -9.44 26.83 -3.80
C ARG A 814 -7.97 26.81 -4.18
N LYS A 815 -7.60 27.59 -5.22
CA LYS A 815 -6.23 28.00 -5.58
C LYS A 815 -5.52 28.86 -4.50
N LEU A 816 -6.10 29.03 -3.32
CA LEU A 816 -5.56 29.87 -2.23
C LEU A 816 -4.66 29.01 -1.33
N GLY A 817 -3.40 28.86 -1.74
CA GLY A 817 -2.39 27.92 -1.25
C GLY A 817 -1.82 28.13 0.17
N ILE A 818 -2.67 28.40 1.17
CA ILE A 818 -2.21 28.53 2.57
C ILE A 818 -2.18 27.16 3.28
N TRP A 819 -3.07 26.24 2.91
CA TRP A 819 -3.23 24.92 3.55
C TRP A 819 -2.95 23.76 2.59
N THR A 820 -2.48 24.05 1.38
CA THR A 820 -2.09 23.03 0.42
C THR A 820 -0.82 22.36 0.89
N MET A 821 -0.79 21.03 0.81
CA MET A 821 0.42 20.25 1.00
C MET A 821 1.57 20.92 0.23
N PRO A 822 2.73 21.20 0.86
CA PRO A 822 3.87 21.79 0.20
C PRO A 822 4.20 21.00 -1.08
N GLN A 823 4.46 21.70 -2.20
CA GLN A 823 4.77 21.06 -3.49
C GLN A 823 5.97 20.10 -3.44
N ILE A 824 6.83 20.27 -2.43
CA ILE A 824 7.93 19.36 -2.18
C ILE A 824 7.47 17.95 -1.81
N VAL A 825 6.35 17.76 -1.12
CA VAL A 825 5.85 16.42 -0.74
C VAL A 825 5.47 15.57 -1.96
N PRO A 826 4.60 16.03 -2.90
CA PRO A 826 4.32 15.26 -4.10
C PRO A 826 5.56 15.13 -5.00
N THR A 827 6.45 16.14 -5.03
CA THR A 827 7.72 16.05 -5.77
C THR A 827 8.61 14.95 -5.20
N LEU A 828 8.82 14.91 -3.89
CA LEU A 828 9.62 13.88 -3.23
C LEU A 828 8.98 12.50 -3.34
N LEU A 829 7.65 12.39 -3.20
CA LEU A 829 6.96 11.12 -3.44
C LEU A 829 7.21 10.64 -4.88
N PHE A 830 7.09 11.53 -5.86
CA PHE A 830 7.33 11.22 -7.27
C PHE A 830 8.78 10.81 -7.54
N GLN A 831 9.77 11.32 -6.79
CA GLN A 831 11.17 10.91 -6.92
C GLN A 831 11.50 9.63 -6.13
N LEU A 832 10.82 9.40 -5.01
CA LEU A 832 11.02 8.22 -4.15
C LEU A 832 10.36 6.95 -4.71
N LEU A 833 9.31 7.07 -5.51
CA LEU A 833 8.69 5.92 -6.20
C LEU A 833 9.67 5.25 -7.19
N PRO A 834 10.32 5.96 -8.14
CA PRO A 834 11.40 5.41 -8.95
C PRO A 834 12.56 4.85 -8.13
N LEU A 835 12.92 5.48 -7.00
CA LEU A 835 13.96 4.94 -6.12
C LEU A 835 13.55 3.57 -5.57
N ARG A 836 12.32 3.42 -5.07
CA ARG A 836 11.77 2.12 -4.62
C ARG A 836 11.79 1.09 -5.75
N ASP A 837 11.37 1.46 -6.94
CA ASP A 837 11.31 0.55 -8.10
C ASP A 837 12.72 0.07 -8.49
N ARG A 838 13.70 0.98 -8.44
CA ARG A 838 15.13 0.67 -8.66
C ARG A 838 15.74 -0.20 -7.58
N MET A 839 15.36 0.02 -6.33
CA MET A 839 15.77 -0.85 -5.22
C MET A 839 15.16 -2.24 -5.32
N THR A 840 13.94 -2.35 -5.83
CA THR A 840 13.31 -3.64 -6.13
C THR A 840 14.08 -4.37 -7.22
N ALA A 841 14.49 -3.66 -8.27
CA ALA A 841 15.30 -4.24 -9.33
C ALA A 841 16.67 -4.72 -8.80
N LEU A 842 17.26 -3.95 -7.87
CA LEU A 842 18.48 -4.35 -7.16
C LEU A 842 18.27 -5.62 -6.33
N GLU A 843 17.19 -5.69 -5.54
CA GLU A 843 16.83 -6.91 -4.79
C GLU A 843 16.71 -8.11 -5.72
N LEU A 844 15.98 -7.95 -6.84
CA LEU A 844 15.80 -8.99 -7.83
C LEU A 844 17.14 -9.49 -8.39
N SER A 845 18.07 -8.59 -8.68
CA SER A 845 19.41 -8.96 -9.16
C SER A 845 20.24 -9.73 -8.13
N VAL A 846 20.05 -9.47 -6.83
CA VAL A 846 20.72 -10.23 -5.76
C VAL A 846 20.05 -11.58 -5.53
N ALA A 847 18.72 -11.62 -5.57
CA ALA A 847 17.90 -12.79 -5.26
C ALA A 847 17.73 -13.77 -6.43
N GLN A 848 18.07 -13.37 -7.66
CA GLN A 848 17.93 -14.24 -8.82
C GLN A 848 18.86 -15.45 -8.69
N GLY A 849 18.31 -16.64 -8.92
CA GLY A 849 19.10 -17.85 -9.13
C GLY A 849 19.78 -17.86 -10.52
N PRO A 850 20.70 -18.79 -10.75
CA PRO A 850 21.33 -18.97 -12.05
C PRO A 850 20.26 -19.31 -13.10
N ALA A 851 20.24 -18.57 -14.20
CA ALA A 851 19.24 -18.68 -15.25
C ALA A 851 19.68 -19.56 -16.43
N ILE A 852 20.98 -19.59 -16.77
CA ILE A 852 21.48 -20.14 -18.03
C ILE A 852 22.06 -21.56 -17.84
N THR A 853 22.93 -21.71 -16.85
CA THR A 853 23.69 -22.93 -16.54
C THR A 853 23.15 -23.68 -15.32
N GLY A 854 22.29 -23.03 -14.53
CA GLY A 854 21.68 -23.61 -13.33
C GLY A 854 22.61 -23.62 -12.10
N ALA A 855 23.84 -23.11 -12.21
CA ALA A 855 24.75 -22.94 -11.08
C ALA A 855 25.58 -21.66 -11.21
N PHE A 856 25.88 -21.03 -10.08
CA PHE A 856 26.94 -20.02 -10.02
C PHE A 856 28.27 -20.78 -9.91
N ARG A 857 29.05 -20.80 -11.00
CA ARG A 857 30.19 -21.72 -11.13
C ARG A 857 31.54 -21.02 -10.97
N SER A 858 31.60 -19.71 -11.10
CA SER A 858 32.87 -19.02 -11.25
C SER A 858 33.24 -18.21 -10.01
N SER A 859 34.39 -18.54 -9.40
CA SER A 859 35.14 -17.54 -8.60
C SER A 859 35.60 -16.38 -9.47
N PHE A 860 35.61 -16.57 -10.80
CA PHE A 860 36.15 -15.64 -11.76
C PHE A 860 35.54 -14.24 -11.68
N MET A 861 34.21 -14.08 -11.65
CA MET A 861 33.60 -12.74 -11.55
C MET A 861 33.85 -12.09 -10.19
N PHE A 862 33.99 -12.90 -9.14
CA PHE A 862 34.40 -12.41 -7.83
C PHE A 862 35.83 -11.87 -7.88
N ASP A 863 36.77 -12.69 -8.34
CA ASP A 863 38.20 -12.38 -8.38
C ASP A 863 38.49 -11.22 -9.37
N ALA A 864 37.80 -11.17 -10.52
CA ALA A 864 38.04 -10.19 -11.59
C ALA A 864 37.33 -8.84 -11.38
N PHE A 865 36.18 -8.81 -10.70
CA PHE A 865 35.40 -7.58 -10.53
C PHE A 865 35.06 -7.27 -9.09
N LEU A 866 34.40 -8.18 -8.36
CA LEU A 866 33.85 -7.83 -7.05
C LEU A 866 34.97 -7.58 -6.01
N GLN A 867 35.98 -8.44 -5.94
CA GLN A 867 37.08 -8.31 -4.98
C GLN A 867 37.91 -7.04 -5.19
N PRO A 868 38.34 -6.66 -6.42
CA PRO A 868 39.02 -5.38 -6.64
C PRO A 868 38.16 -4.16 -6.28
N LEU A 869 36.84 -4.25 -6.48
CA LEU A 869 35.90 -3.16 -6.24
C LEU A 869 35.34 -3.12 -4.81
N ASP A 870 35.49 -4.19 -3.99
CA ASP A 870 34.77 -4.36 -2.72
C ASP A 870 34.98 -3.16 -1.79
N SER A 871 36.22 -2.70 -1.63
CA SER A 871 36.53 -1.57 -0.76
C SER A 871 35.79 -0.28 -1.18
N GLN A 872 35.73 0.02 -2.48
CA GLN A 872 35.06 1.22 -2.98
C GLN A 872 33.55 1.05 -3.06
N LEU A 873 33.04 -0.14 -3.37
CA LEU A 873 31.61 -0.43 -3.37
C LEU A 873 31.04 -0.37 -1.95
N ARG A 874 31.75 -0.91 -0.96
CA ARG A 874 31.38 -0.80 0.46
C ARG A 874 31.36 0.66 0.89
N ARG A 875 32.40 1.44 0.56
CA ARG A 875 32.44 2.89 0.82
C ARG A 875 31.28 3.63 0.13
N LEU A 876 30.97 3.29 -1.12
CA LEU A 876 29.87 3.88 -1.86
C LEU A 876 28.52 3.62 -1.17
N VAL A 877 28.30 2.40 -0.69
CA VAL A 877 27.09 2.00 0.03
C VAL A 877 27.00 2.67 1.40
N GLU A 878 28.10 2.79 2.13
CA GLU A 878 28.19 3.53 3.40
C GLU A 878 27.86 5.02 3.21
N LEU A 879 28.42 5.66 2.16
CA LEU A 879 28.09 7.03 1.79
C LEU A 879 26.63 7.19 1.39
N ALA A 880 26.08 6.25 0.62
CA ALA A 880 24.67 6.25 0.25
C ALA A 880 23.77 6.15 1.50
N GLN A 881 24.11 5.29 2.46
CA GLN A 881 23.41 5.21 3.74
C GLN A 881 23.50 6.53 4.52
N ALA A 882 24.68 7.14 4.60
CA ALA A 882 24.87 8.43 5.25
C ALA A 882 24.04 9.55 4.58
N VAL A 883 23.98 9.57 3.24
CA VAL A 883 23.13 10.50 2.47
C VAL A 883 21.65 10.29 2.79
N THR A 884 21.16 9.04 2.81
CA THR A 884 19.75 8.77 3.16
C THR A 884 19.41 9.19 4.59
N GLU A 885 20.33 8.99 5.54
CA GLU A 885 20.15 9.37 6.93
C GLU A 885 20.11 10.89 7.09
N ALA A 886 21.06 11.61 6.49
CA ALA A 886 21.08 13.07 6.49
C ALA A 886 19.84 13.66 5.79
N ALA A 887 19.41 13.08 4.66
CA ALA A 887 18.18 13.49 3.98
C ALA A 887 16.94 13.26 4.85
N ALA A 888 16.86 12.12 5.55
CA ALA A 888 15.80 11.85 6.52
C ALA A 888 15.82 12.84 7.68
N GLN A 889 17.00 13.25 8.17
CA GLN A 889 17.14 14.26 9.22
C GLN A 889 16.67 15.63 8.76
N VAL A 890 17.04 16.08 7.54
CA VAL A 890 16.50 17.33 6.96
C VAL A 890 14.98 17.27 6.86
N MET A 891 14.43 16.16 6.34
CA MET A 891 12.99 15.95 6.26
C MET A 891 12.30 15.83 7.63
N GLN A 892 13.01 15.54 8.73
CA GLN A 892 12.43 15.44 10.08
C GLN A 892 12.68 16.72 10.92
N ALA A 893 13.49 17.65 10.41
CA ALA A 893 13.94 18.86 11.11
C ALA A 893 12.89 19.99 11.19
N HIS A 894 11.61 19.73 10.97
CA HIS A 894 10.53 20.73 11.00
C HIS A 894 10.43 21.55 12.30
N GLY A 895 10.91 20.99 13.41
CA GLY A 895 10.97 21.64 14.72
C GLY A 895 12.35 22.13 15.13
N ALA A 896 13.38 21.94 14.30
CA ALA A 896 14.73 22.38 14.60
C ALA A 896 14.88 23.89 14.44
N SER A 897 15.91 24.46 15.07
CA SER A 897 16.31 25.85 14.80
C SER A 897 16.76 25.97 13.34
N GLU A 898 16.62 27.16 12.76
CA GLU A 898 17.04 27.42 11.38
C GLU A 898 18.53 27.12 11.17
N ALA A 899 19.36 27.47 12.15
CA ALA A 899 20.78 27.16 12.15
C ALA A 899 21.04 25.65 12.11
N SER A 900 20.35 24.86 12.94
CA SER A 900 20.50 23.39 12.98
C SER A 900 19.99 22.73 11.69
N MET A 901 18.88 23.23 11.13
CA MET A 901 18.38 22.76 9.84
C MET A 901 19.39 23.08 8.73
N MET A 902 19.96 24.29 8.71
CA MET A 902 20.95 24.67 7.71
C MET A 902 22.26 23.89 7.83
N GLU A 903 22.72 23.62 9.05
CA GLU A 903 23.87 22.74 9.30
C GLU A 903 23.62 21.35 8.71
N THR A 904 22.44 20.77 8.94
CA THR A 904 22.07 19.46 8.37
C THR A 904 22.01 19.49 6.84
N VAL A 905 21.52 20.59 6.24
CA VAL A 905 21.51 20.76 4.77
C VAL A 905 22.92 20.88 4.19
N VAL A 906 23.82 21.61 4.87
CA VAL A 906 25.23 21.72 4.47
C VAL A 906 25.92 20.36 4.54
N GLN A 907 25.69 19.61 5.63
CA GLN A 907 26.19 18.25 5.78
C GLN A 907 25.67 17.33 4.66
N LEU A 908 24.37 17.39 4.36
CA LEU A 908 23.77 16.61 3.27
C LEU A 908 24.42 16.93 1.92
N ARG A 909 24.66 18.22 1.61
CA ARG A 909 25.34 18.64 0.36
C ARG A 909 26.77 18.12 0.27
N SER A 910 27.51 18.15 1.39
CA SER A 910 28.85 17.56 1.46
C SER A 910 28.81 16.07 1.14
N LEU A 911 27.89 15.32 1.77
CA LEU A 911 27.76 13.88 1.55
C LEU A 911 27.33 13.54 0.11
N ILE A 912 26.50 14.38 -0.53
CA ILE A 912 26.14 14.22 -1.96
C ILE A 912 27.38 14.38 -2.84
N ALA A 913 28.24 15.37 -2.56
CA ALA A 913 29.48 15.59 -3.30
C ALA A 913 30.45 14.41 -3.11
N ASP A 914 30.60 13.91 -1.88
CA ASP A 914 31.44 12.74 -1.57
C ASP A 914 30.92 11.47 -2.26
N LEU A 915 29.59 11.27 -2.28
CA LEU A 915 28.96 10.17 -3.02
C LEU A 915 29.26 10.28 -4.51
N ALA A 916 29.13 11.47 -5.12
CA ALA A 916 29.43 11.69 -6.53
C ALA A 916 30.92 11.44 -6.86
N ALA A 917 31.84 11.89 -6.00
CA ALA A 917 33.27 11.63 -6.14
C ALA A 917 33.58 10.13 -6.05
N CYS A 918 33.04 9.43 -5.04
CA CYS A 918 33.22 7.98 -4.87
C CYS A 918 32.66 7.19 -6.07
N ARG A 919 31.51 7.60 -6.63
CA ARG A 919 30.98 7.02 -7.86
C ARG A 919 31.94 7.16 -9.05
N GLY A 920 32.66 8.29 -9.14
CA GLY A 920 33.71 8.51 -10.14
C GLY A 920 34.83 7.48 -9.99
N VAL A 921 35.33 7.31 -8.77
CA VAL A 921 36.39 6.32 -8.45
C VAL A 921 35.94 4.89 -8.75
N VAL A 922 34.75 4.48 -8.31
CA VAL A 922 34.18 3.15 -8.61
C VAL A 922 34.07 2.93 -10.12
N ARG A 923 33.66 3.96 -10.88
CA ARG A 923 33.57 3.88 -12.33
C ARG A 923 34.94 3.69 -12.98
N GLU A 924 35.95 4.44 -12.58
CA GLU A 924 37.32 4.31 -13.09
C GLU A 924 37.87 2.91 -12.82
N GLN A 925 37.78 2.44 -11.57
CA GLN A 925 38.21 1.10 -11.20
C GLN A 925 37.43 0.01 -11.93
N TYR A 926 36.12 0.18 -12.13
CA TYR A 926 35.31 -0.76 -12.89
C TYR A 926 35.78 -0.83 -14.35
N LEU A 927 36.13 0.30 -14.96
CA LEU A 927 36.66 0.35 -16.32
C LEU A 927 38.04 -0.30 -16.42
N ASP A 928 38.87 -0.17 -15.40
CA ASP A 928 40.17 -0.84 -15.33
C ASP A 928 40.03 -2.34 -15.11
N CYS A 929 39.20 -2.79 -14.16
CA CYS A 929 38.86 -4.22 -13.97
C CYS A 929 38.32 -4.82 -15.26
N ARG A 930 37.47 -4.08 -15.95
CA ARG A 930 36.95 -4.46 -17.26
C ARG A 930 38.06 -4.56 -18.31
N ARG A 931 39.02 -3.63 -18.35
CA ARG A 931 40.15 -3.68 -19.28
C ARG A 931 40.98 -4.94 -19.03
N THR A 932 41.35 -5.18 -17.76
CA THR A 932 42.09 -6.38 -17.34
C THR A 932 41.32 -7.66 -17.65
N PHE A 933 39.98 -7.65 -17.49
CA PHE A 933 39.13 -8.77 -17.88
C PHE A 933 39.20 -9.06 -19.39
N HIS A 934 39.09 -8.03 -20.23
CA HIS A 934 39.22 -8.20 -21.69
C HIS A 934 40.62 -8.65 -22.08
N GLU A 935 41.68 -8.06 -21.51
CA GLU A 935 43.06 -8.49 -21.71
C GLU A 935 43.27 -9.96 -21.30
N GLY A 936 42.68 -10.39 -20.18
CA GLY A 936 42.70 -11.78 -19.75
C GLY A 936 41.93 -12.71 -20.70
N LEU A 937 40.81 -12.25 -21.26
CA LEU A 937 40.10 -12.97 -22.32
C LEU A 937 40.95 -13.09 -23.59
N HIS A 938 41.66 -12.03 -24.00
CA HIS A 938 42.58 -12.07 -25.13
C HIS A 938 43.72 -13.06 -24.92
N ALA A 939 44.21 -13.19 -23.68
CA ALA A 939 45.30 -14.10 -23.33
C ALA A 939 44.85 -15.56 -23.15
N ALA A 940 43.55 -15.80 -22.94
CA ALA A 940 43.01 -17.14 -22.71
C ALA A 940 43.00 -17.97 -24.00
N SER A 941 43.46 -19.22 -23.91
CA SER A 941 43.44 -20.18 -25.04
C SER A 941 42.01 -20.55 -25.50
N SER A 942 41.00 -20.35 -24.66
CA SER A 942 39.58 -20.52 -25.00
C SER A 942 38.71 -19.44 -24.31
N PRO A 943 38.56 -18.25 -24.91
CA PRO A 943 37.71 -17.18 -24.37
C PRO A 943 36.24 -17.61 -24.30
N HIS A 944 35.80 -18.43 -25.27
CA HIS A 944 34.44 -18.94 -25.36
C HIS A 944 34.06 -19.81 -24.15
N GLY A 945 34.95 -20.72 -23.73
CA GLY A 945 34.71 -21.58 -22.57
C GLY A 945 34.54 -20.80 -21.26
N LEU A 946 35.29 -19.70 -21.12
CA LEU A 946 35.25 -18.85 -19.93
C LEU A 946 33.96 -18.02 -19.86
N ILE A 947 33.54 -17.43 -20.98
CA ILE A 947 32.31 -16.62 -21.06
C ILE A 947 31.06 -17.50 -20.89
N VAL A 948 31.01 -18.65 -21.56
CA VAL A 948 29.85 -19.55 -21.50
C VAL A 948 29.75 -20.20 -20.12
N GLY A 949 30.88 -20.64 -19.56
CA GLY A 949 30.95 -21.27 -18.23
C GLY A 949 30.62 -20.34 -17.07
N ALA A 950 30.86 -19.03 -17.20
CA ALA A 950 30.59 -18.00 -16.19
C ALA A 950 29.38 -17.11 -16.52
N SER A 951 28.55 -17.50 -17.50
CA SER A 951 27.47 -16.65 -18.02
C SER A 951 26.48 -16.19 -16.93
N ASP A 952 26.07 -17.07 -16.01
CA ASP A 952 25.18 -16.69 -14.90
C ASP A 952 25.79 -15.67 -13.93
N ASP A 953 27.08 -15.82 -13.62
CA ASP A 953 27.80 -14.90 -12.74
C ASP A 953 27.96 -13.53 -13.41
N ILE A 954 28.26 -13.52 -14.71
CA ILE A 954 28.32 -12.29 -15.52
C ILE A 954 26.96 -11.60 -15.51
N PHE A 955 25.85 -12.31 -15.75
CA PHE A 955 24.52 -11.71 -15.78
C PHE A 955 24.14 -11.12 -14.43
N ARG A 956 24.34 -11.89 -13.37
CA ARG A 956 24.01 -11.46 -12.01
C ARG A 956 24.78 -10.20 -11.65
N PHE A 957 26.10 -10.20 -11.84
CA PHE A 957 26.94 -9.05 -11.52
C PHE A 957 26.59 -7.83 -12.41
N GLN A 958 26.41 -8.02 -13.72
CA GLN A 958 26.08 -6.95 -14.65
C GLN A 958 24.68 -6.35 -14.39
N SER A 959 23.70 -7.18 -14.07
CA SER A 959 22.36 -6.75 -13.66
C SER A 959 22.41 -6.00 -12.32
N TRP A 960 23.21 -6.49 -11.38
CA TRP A 960 23.37 -5.89 -10.06
C TRP A 960 24.05 -4.52 -10.13
N ILE A 961 25.21 -4.43 -10.78
CA ILE A 961 25.94 -3.15 -10.89
C ILE A 961 25.12 -2.11 -11.65
N PHE A 962 24.38 -2.53 -12.68
CA PHE A 962 23.45 -1.66 -13.40
C PHE A 962 22.36 -1.12 -12.49
N SER A 963 21.71 -1.99 -11.72
CA SER A 963 20.67 -1.61 -10.76
C SER A 963 21.22 -0.68 -9.68
N LEU A 964 22.40 -0.98 -9.15
CA LEU A 964 23.08 -0.17 -8.14
C LEU A 964 23.34 1.25 -8.66
N ILE A 965 23.88 1.40 -9.87
CA ILE A 965 24.13 2.71 -10.48
C ILE A 965 22.82 3.51 -10.59
N LYS A 966 21.72 2.87 -11.00
CA LYS A 966 20.42 3.55 -11.11
C LYS A 966 19.85 3.94 -9.76
N VAL A 967 20.01 3.11 -8.74
CA VAL A 967 19.68 3.46 -7.35
C VAL A 967 20.48 4.67 -6.91
N MET A 968 21.80 4.71 -7.17
CA MET A 968 22.65 5.86 -6.85
C MET A 968 22.19 7.14 -7.56
N ASP A 969 21.81 7.06 -8.85
CA ASP A 969 21.28 8.21 -9.59
C ASP A 969 20.00 8.77 -8.98
N SER A 970 19.02 7.90 -8.68
CA SER A 970 17.79 8.32 -8.02
C SER A 970 18.05 8.87 -6.62
N LEU A 971 18.93 8.22 -5.87
CA LEU A 971 19.30 8.64 -4.53
C LEU A 971 19.89 10.06 -4.55
N SER A 972 20.83 10.33 -5.46
CA SER A 972 21.39 11.67 -5.64
C SER A 972 20.32 12.70 -5.99
N VAL A 973 19.41 12.39 -6.93
CA VAL A 973 18.31 13.31 -7.31
C VAL A 973 17.38 13.60 -6.13
N VAL A 974 16.97 12.57 -5.38
CA VAL A 974 16.13 12.74 -4.18
C VAL A 974 16.87 13.58 -3.14
N ALA A 975 18.13 13.26 -2.85
CA ALA A 975 18.93 13.96 -1.85
C ALA A 975 19.16 15.43 -2.22
N THR A 976 19.47 15.74 -3.47
CA THR A 976 19.58 17.12 -3.97
C THR A 976 18.25 17.85 -3.85
N THR A 977 17.13 17.20 -4.22
CA THR A 977 15.78 17.77 -4.06
C THR A 977 15.47 18.10 -2.61
N VAL A 978 15.86 17.23 -1.66
CA VAL A 978 15.72 17.48 -0.21
C VAL A 978 16.62 18.63 0.24
N ALA A 979 17.88 18.67 -0.20
CA ALA A 979 18.83 19.72 0.17
C ALA A 979 18.38 21.11 -0.31
N ASP A 980 17.87 21.19 -1.54
CA ASP A 980 17.41 22.44 -2.15
C ASP A 980 16.09 22.91 -1.56
N ALA A 981 15.22 21.97 -1.18
CA ALA A 981 13.95 22.30 -0.54
C ALA A 981 14.04 22.48 0.97
N GLY A 982 15.12 22.06 1.63
CA GLY A 982 15.31 22.17 3.08
C GLY A 982 14.94 23.56 3.64
N PRO A 983 15.46 24.67 3.07
CA PRO A 983 15.08 26.02 3.48
C PRO A 983 13.58 26.36 3.31
N LEU A 984 12.90 25.69 2.37
CA LEU A 984 11.49 25.90 2.03
C LEU A 984 10.53 24.97 2.81
N MET A 985 11.03 23.88 3.39
CA MET A 985 10.21 22.92 4.16
C MET A 985 9.70 23.51 5.48
N ARG A 986 10.28 24.61 5.95
CA ARG A 986 9.79 25.30 7.14
C ARG A 986 8.49 26.03 6.80
N PRO A 987 7.39 25.79 7.54
CA PRO A 987 6.16 26.53 7.33
C PRO A 987 6.40 28.02 7.62
N LYS A 988 6.54 28.83 6.57
CA LYS A 988 6.68 30.30 6.65
C LYS A 988 5.57 30.94 7.46
N LEU A 989 4.39 30.33 7.49
CA LEU A 989 3.25 30.78 8.28
C LEU A 989 3.53 30.70 9.79
N MET A 990 4.25 29.69 10.27
CA MET A 990 4.59 29.57 11.69
C MET A 990 5.73 30.51 12.06
N SER A 991 6.75 30.70 11.21
CA SER A 991 7.75 31.73 11.49
C SER A 991 7.12 33.13 11.46
N TRP A 992 6.16 33.39 10.56
CA TRP A 992 5.43 34.66 10.52
C TRP A 992 4.50 34.81 11.73
N LEU A 993 3.63 33.84 12.04
CA LEU A 993 2.75 33.91 13.21
C LEU A 993 3.55 33.98 14.51
N VAL A 994 4.58 33.15 14.69
CA VAL A 994 5.42 33.22 15.89
C VAL A 994 6.16 34.55 15.94
N ALA A 995 6.74 35.06 14.84
CA ALA A 995 7.36 36.38 14.83
C ALA A 995 6.35 37.49 15.17
N GLU A 996 5.14 37.43 14.60
CA GLU A 996 4.08 38.42 14.81
C GLU A 996 3.53 38.37 16.25
N PHE A 997 3.38 37.18 16.84
CA PHE A 997 2.89 36.99 18.21
C PHE A 997 3.97 37.15 19.30
N THR A 998 5.25 36.93 18.97
CA THR A 998 6.36 37.12 19.93
C THR A 998 6.95 38.51 19.91
N HIS A 999 6.69 39.33 18.87
CA HIS A 999 7.11 40.72 18.86
C HIS A 999 6.41 41.51 19.98
N PRO A 1000 7.15 42.10 20.95
CA PRO A 1000 6.57 42.78 22.11
C PRO A 1000 5.59 43.91 21.75
N GLN A 1001 5.74 44.50 20.56
CA GLN A 1001 4.90 45.60 20.08
C GLN A 1001 3.51 45.15 19.59
N ASN A 1002 3.31 43.88 19.24
CA ASN A 1002 2.06 43.38 18.66
C ASN A 1002 1.05 42.84 19.69
N TYR A 1003 1.46 42.67 20.96
CA TYR A 1003 0.56 42.25 22.04
C TYR A 1003 -0.62 43.23 22.24
N GLY A 1004 -0.42 44.52 21.94
CA GLY A 1004 -1.47 45.54 22.00
C GLY A 1004 -2.58 45.36 20.95
N ALA A 1005 -2.24 44.88 19.75
CA ALA A 1005 -3.18 44.71 18.63
C ALA A 1005 -4.05 43.44 18.78
N VAL A 1006 -3.50 42.36 19.34
CA VAL A 1006 -4.25 41.13 19.61
C VAL A 1006 -5.20 41.32 20.80
N SER A 1007 -4.74 42.02 21.84
CA SER A 1007 -5.57 42.43 22.98
C SER A 1007 -6.75 43.30 22.52
N SER A 1008 -6.51 44.27 21.63
CA SER A 1008 -7.54 45.17 21.10
C SER A 1008 -8.53 44.47 20.16
N LEU A 1009 -8.11 43.47 19.38
CA LEU A 1009 -9.00 42.64 18.56
C LEU A 1009 -9.96 41.79 19.40
N PHE A 1010 -9.46 41.18 20.48
CA PHE A 1010 -10.31 40.44 21.43
C PHE A 1010 -11.23 41.37 22.22
N THR A 1011 -10.75 42.53 22.69
CA THR A 1011 -11.60 43.51 23.39
C THR A 1011 -12.64 44.16 22.49
N ALA A 1012 -12.33 44.44 21.22
CA ALA A 1012 -13.26 44.99 20.24
C ALA A 1012 -14.37 44.00 19.86
N SER A 1013 -14.06 42.71 19.75
CA SER A 1013 -15.05 41.66 19.52
C SER A 1013 -16.01 41.50 20.71
N THR A 1014 -15.50 41.54 21.95
CA THR A 1014 -16.35 41.48 23.15
C THR A 1014 -17.16 42.76 23.40
N ARG A 1015 -16.63 43.96 23.07
CA ARG A 1015 -17.38 45.22 23.23
C ARG A 1015 -18.53 45.36 22.23
N ASN A 1016 -18.38 44.86 21.00
CA ASN A 1016 -19.46 44.91 20.02
C ASN A 1016 -20.58 43.89 20.28
N ILE A 1017 -20.31 42.82 21.03
CA ILE A 1017 -21.32 41.79 21.38
C ILE A 1017 -22.11 42.18 22.64
N VAL A 1018 -21.53 42.98 23.55
CA VAL A 1018 -22.19 43.38 24.80
C VAL A 1018 -22.83 44.79 24.71
N GLY A 1019 -22.46 45.61 23.71
CA GLY A 1019 -22.79 47.03 23.65
C GLY A 1019 -24.05 47.47 22.90
N ARG A 1020 -24.90 46.56 22.37
CA ARG A 1020 -26.15 46.96 21.68
C ARG A 1020 -27.37 46.22 22.21
N HIS A 1021 -27.79 46.60 23.42
CA HIS A 1021 -29.19 46.53 23.82
C HIS A 1021 -29.82 47.90 23.56
N THR A 1022 -30.50 48.05 22.42
CA THR A 1022 -31.57 49.04 22.24
C THR A 1022 -32.91 48.32 22.40
N PRO A 1023 -33.90 48.91 23.06
CA PRO A 1023 -35.19 48.26 23.32
C PRO A 1023 -36.02 48.24 22.03
N TRP A 1024 -36.36 47.03 21.58
CA TRP A 1024 -37.55 46.71 20.79
C TRP A 1024 -38.13 45.42 21.37
#